data_AF-A0A7V2QAQ3-F1
#
_entry.id   AF-A0A7V2QAQ3-F1
#
_cell.length_a   1.000
_cell.length_b   1.000
_cell.length_c   1.000
_cell.angle_alpha   90.00
_cell.angle_beta   90.00
_cell.angle_gamma   90.00
#
_symmetry.space_group_name_H-M   'P 1'
#
loop_
_entity.id
_entity.type
_entity.pdbx_description
1 polymer ?
#
loop_
_entity_poly.entity_id
_entity_poly.type
_entity_poly.pdbx_seq_one_letter_code
_entity_poly.pdbx_strand_id
1 'polypeptide(L)'
;MAQKTTHGPWCAFILLLLTTVAPLATACRGLVAPAPPEPTTTTDIAISPETPPAPTVDRYALNDDIEFEHISVEQGLSQNTVNCILQDSQGFMWFGTGDGLNKYDGYSFTVYRHDPADPYSLSNNAIKTIYQDQAGALWIGTQGGGLNKFDRETERFTRYLHDSQDSHSLSYNTVTSIYQDREGVLWVGTWVGLDKFDDENEQFIHYRPRRRSQNTVNAIYEDDSGALWVGTSGELARFNREKEQFIHYQNILYDPRSLSSNVVRVIYQDRAGVLWVGTEGGGLNKFDRESEQFTPYLIDPGDVEGFAFNHVTSVHEDQAGVFWVGTGGGGLYQFDREAEQFTAHQTDPNSSYSLSSNYIRSIYQDRQGVLWIGTWDGGINKFDRAKNKFVHYQSDPNDPNSLSQNRVLSIYQDREGVLWIGTDGRGLDKFDRETGQFTHYRNDPDDPYSLSNNYVTFIYQDQESALWIGTWGGGLNRLDPETERFTHYRNIPNDITSLSSDIVKPIYQDRSDALWIGTWSGGLNRLDLETDKFTRYQHIPYDPHSLSDNCVTSIYKDQSGALWIGTWGGGLDRLDRESGQFTHYRSDYGDPHSLSHDTVLSIYEDQSGVLWIGTGGGGLNRFDRVEETFTHYGEQEGLPDDTVMGILEDSQGLLWLSTQRGLARFDPQTETFKNYSVSDGLQGQEFSLSAYHKSDSGEMFFGGVNGFNAFYPEHVRDNAYVPPVVLTSLTQGGEDVDVGQAIESAREVTFHWPNNFFEFEFAALSYTQPERNQYAYMLEGFDEEWNYIGARRFGQYTNLSGGAYRLRIKGSNNDGIWNEEGVALTITIVPPFWETVWFRGIAVLALVGGIIGGYRLRVRNVEAQSHALETLVEERTHALEHRTRESEQRKQELEALYRADAELHRHLRLDQVLQALVDITVDIVQADKSALMVWDERREKLVLRVARGFGPETCAQMSFEPGVGTVGHVAATGERVIVEDVGADPRAQAHASIIEPESIRSYMQVPIKVGGVVFGVFSADYVHPRAFGDDEQRLFVALAQRAALAIDTAQLYEQTQELAVVQERNRLARDLHDAVTQTLFSASLIAEALPAIWESDREEGKQLLGEIRRLSRGALAEMRTLLLELRPTALVETSLPDLLRQLAEAVTGRTGIPVTVTMTSQCELPADVHVALYRIAQEALNNVAKHASASRAEVALHCISAGGSVELRVHDNGRGFDPGDVLPHRLGLEIIHERAQAVGATLKVESEIGNGTDVVVVWHSSV
;
A
#
# COMPACT_ATOMS: atom_id res chain seq x y z
N MET A 1 55.10 -6.34 11.04
CA MET A 1 54.65 -5.66 12.27
C MET A 1 53.13 -5.69 12.23
N ALA A 2 52.49 -6.84 12.48
CA ALA A 2 52.39 -7.64 13.72
C ALA A 2 51.14 -7.18 14.50
N GLN A 3 49.98 -7.78 14.23
CA GLN A 3 49.50 -9.08 14.73
C GLN A 3 48.82 -8.92 16.10
N LYS A 4 47.51 -9.20 16.19
CA LYS A 4 46.88 -10.48 16.62
C LYS A 4 46.36 -10.36 18.05
N THR A 5 45.05 -10.38 18.26
CA THR A 5 44.16 -11.56 18.40
C THR A 5 44.42 -12.42 19.64
N THR A 6 43.32 -13.05 20.08
CA THR A 6 43.21 -14.39 20.71
C THR A 6 43.55 -14.44 22.22
N HIS A 7 42.74 -15.01 23.13
CA HIS A 7 41.89 -16.21 23.08
C HIS A 7 40.94 -16.27 24.31
N GLY A 8 39.79 -16.94 24.18
CA GLY A 8 39.01 -17.51 25.31
C GLY A 8 39.74 -18.70 25.98
N PRO A 9 39.06 -19.71 26.60
CA PRO A 9 37.62 -19.98 26.64
C PRO A 9 37.05 -20.57 27.98
N TRP A 10 35.71 -20.61 28.04
CA TRP A 10 34.81 -21.69 28.48
C TRP A 10 35.07 -22.61 29.71
N CYS A 11 34.02 -22.66 30.54
CA CYS A 11 33.38 -23.82 31.18
C CYS A 11 34.11 -24.65 32.25
N ALA A 12 33.48 -24.76 33.44
CA ALA A 12 33.07 -26.05 34.03
C ALA A 12 32.47 -25.94 35.45
N PHE A 13 31.28 -26.54 35.62
CA PHE A 13 30.81 -27.36 36.75
C PHE A 13 30.20 -26.75 38.04
N ILE A 14 28.85 -26.77 38.10
CA ILE A 14 27.98 -27.75 38.80
C ILE A 14 28.05 -27.90 40.35
N LEU A 15 26.89 -27.56 40.94
CA LEU A 15 26.12 -28.17 42.06
C LEU A 15 26.56 -28.15 43.55
N LEU A 16 25.50 -27.94 44.37
CA LEU A 16 25.17 -28.56 45.67
C LEU A 16 25.75 -27.97 46.97
N LEU A 17 24.91 -27.28 47.76
CA LEU A 17 24.21 -27.84 48.95
C LEU A 17 23.66 -26.74 49.89
N LEU A 18 22.33 -26.71 50.02
CA LEU A 18 21.54 -26.80 51.25
C LEU A 18 22.07 -26.17 52.57
N THR A 19 21.23 -25.28 53.12
CA THR A 19 20.66 -25.26 54.51
C THR A 19 20.87 -24.02 55.39
N THR A 20 19.74 -23.65 56.02
CA THR A 20 19.52 -23.02 57.34
C THR A 20 19.17 -21.52 57.43
N VAL A 21 17.85 -21.30 57.58
CA VAL A 21 17.11 -20.65 58.71
C VAL A 21 17.79 -19.49 59.48
N ALA A 22 17.03 -18.38 59.56
CA ALA A 22 17.13 -17.12 60.34
C ALA A 22 17.41 -17.29 61.86
N PRO A 23 17.38 -16.25 62.75
CA PRO A 23 17.20 -14.79 62.58
C PRO A 23 18.18 -13.93 63.44
N LEU A 24 18.13 -12.58 63.37
CA LEU A 24 18.21 -11.68 64.55
C LEU A 24 18.15 -10.19 64.19
N ALA A 25 17.41 -9.47 65.03
CA ALA A 25 17.16 -8.05 64.98
C ALA A 25 18.15 -7.21 65.82
N THR A 26 18.04 -5.89 65.59
CA THR A 26 18.24 -4.75 66.50
C THR A 26 19.59 -4.02 66.62
N ALA A 27 19.53 -2.78 66.10
CA ALA A 27 19.84 -1.50 66.75
C ALA A 27 21.24 -0.87 66.54
N CYS A 28 21.25 0.34 65.94
CA CYS A 28 21.84 1.55 66.53
C CYS A 28 21.34 2.84 65.83
N ARG A 29 20.99 3.85 66.64
CA ARG A 29 20.62 5.23 66.26
C ARG A 29 21.87 6.11 66.10
N GLY A 30 21.77 7.17 65.29
CA GLY A 30 22.37 8.48 65.63
C GLY A 30 22.89 9.37 64.48
N LEU A 31 22.29 10.58 64.39
CA LEU A 31 22.88 11.90 64.05
C LEU A 31 22.96 12.43 62.59
N VAL A 32 21.93 13.20 62.21
CA VAL A 32 21.85 14.65 61.80
C VAL A 32 23.03 15.35 61.08
N ALA A 33 22.73 15.99 59.93
CA ALA A 33 22.96 17.42 59.54
C ALA A 33 22.64 17.65 58.02
N PRO A 34 22.60 18.88 57.45
CA PRO A 34 21.73 20.06 57.68
C PRO A 34 21.02 20.58 56.39
N ALA A 35 20.20 21.64 56.51
CA ALA A 35 19.37 22.26 55.45
C ALA A 35 19.95 23.55 54.81
N PRO A 36 19.38 24.01 53.67
CA PRO A 36 19.34 25.43 53.27
C PRO A 36 17.88 25.88 52.90
N PRO A 37 17.58 27.16 52.59
CA PRO A 37 16.70 27.99 53.41
C PRO A 37 15.33 28.36 52.78
N GLU A 38 14.46 28.90 53.65
CA GLU A 38 13.07 29.34 53.44
C GLU A 38 12.91 30.52 52.45
N PRO A 39 11.65 30.76 52.03
CA PRO A 39 11.07 32.07 52.28
C PRO A 39 9.75 32.06 53.05
N THR A 40 9.63 33.14 53.81
CA THR A 40 8.62 33.64 54.75
C THR A 40 7.21 33.89 54.19
N THR A 41 6.22 33.40 54.95
CA THR A 41 4.94 34.00 55.41
C THR A 41 4.19 35.04 54.55
N THR A 42 2.93 34.71 54.21
CA THR A 42 1.77 35.59 54.45
C THR A 42 0.49 34.78 54.73
N THR A 43 -0.25 35.30 55.70
CA THR A 43 -1.48 34.89 56.39
C THR A 43 -2.71 34.51 55.54
N ASP A 44 -3.49 33.59 56.12
CA ASP A 44 -4.82 33.11 55.73
C ASP A 44 -5.86 34.20 55.42
N ILE A 45 -6.61 33.99 54.34
CA ILE A 45 -8.04 34.33 54.23
C ILE A 45 -8.75 33.06 53.76
N ALA A 46 -9.72 32.60 54.55
CA ALA A 46 -10.56 31.46 54.25
C ALA A 46 -11.39 31.68 52.99
N ILE A 47 -11.27 30.79 52.00
CA ILE A 47 -12.22 30.63 50.89
C ILE A 47 -12.64 29.16 50.89
N SER A 48 -13.95 28.94 50.87
CA SER A 48 -14.62 27.64 50.75
C SER A 48 -14.04 26.80 49.59
N PRO A 49 -14.11 25.46 49.64
CA PRO A 49 -13.74 24.65 48.48
C PRO A 49 -14.78 24.88 47.38
N GLU A 50 -14.46 25.75 46.43
CA GLU A 50 -15.13 25.74 45.13
C GLU A 50 -14.76 24.43 44.44
N THR A 51 -15.80 23.65 44.13
CA THR A 51 -15.77 22.54 43.19
C THR A 51 -15.03 23.00 41.93
N PRO A 52 -14.06 22.25 41.39
CA PRO A 52 -13.47 22.60 40.10
C PRO A 52 -14.60 22.71 39.07
N PRO A 53 -14.60 23.73 38.20
CA PRO A 53 -15.60 23.82 37.15
C PRO A 53 -15.52 22.57 36.29
N ALA A 54 -16.69 22.04 35.92
CA ALA A 54 -16.79 21.00 34.92
C ALA A 54 -16.01 21.44 33.66
N PRO A 55 -15.33 20.53 32.94
CA PRO A 55 -14.68 20.87 31.70
C PRO A 55 -15.72 21.50 30.77
N THR A 56 -15.52 22.77 30.44
CA THR A 56 -16.28 23.46 29.41
C THR A 56 -16.04 22.69 28.11
N VAL A 57 -17.09 22.04 27.60
CA VAL A 57 -17.07 21.46 26.27
C VAL A 57 -16.80 22.62 25.31
N ASP A 58 -15.69 22.56 24.58
CA ASP A 58 -15.40 23.53 23.52
C ASP A 58 -16.57 23.52 22.53
N ARG A 59 -17.38 24.58 22.56
CA ARG A 59 -18.53 24.76 21.65
C ARG A 59 -18.12 24.71 20.17
N TYR A 60 -16.84 24.92 19.87
CA TYR A 60 -16.27 24.75 18.54
C TYR A 60 -16.38 23.30 18.02
N ALA A 61 -16.41 22.28 18.89
CA ALA A 61 -16.43 20.87 18.47
C ALA A 61 -17.85 20.25 18.40
N LEU A 62 -18.90 21.02 18.72
CA LEU A 62 -20.28 20.51 18.76
C LEU A 62 -21.09 20.79 17.49
N ASN A 63 -20.55 21.59 16.57
CA ASN A 63 -21.24 22.06 15.36
C ASN A 63 -20.53 21.68 14.04
N ASP A 64 -19.51 20.82 14.08
CA ASP A 64 -18.85 20.33 12.87
C ASP A 64 -19.70 19.23 12.20
N ASP A 65 -19.77 19.25 10.86
CA ASP A 65 -20.34 18.18 10.06
C ASP A 65 -19.64 16.85 10.41
N ILE A 66 -20.40 15.93 11.02
CA ILE A 66 -19.88 14.62 11.45
C ILE A 66 -19.86 13.69 10.25
N GLU A 67 -18.66 13.25 9.87
CA GLU A 67 -18.46 12.29 8.79
C GLU A 67 -18.28 10.87 9.34
N PHE A 68 -19.01 9.92 8.73
CA PHE A 68 -18.94 8.50 9.05
C PHE A 68 -18.32 7.70 7.91
N GLU A 69 -17.27 6.94 8.22
CA GLU A 69 -16.77 5.87 7.34
C GLU A 69 -17.67 4.64 7.45
N HIS A 70 -17.99 4.01 6.32
CA HIS A 70 -18.86 2.82 6.31
C HIS A 70 -18.04 1.55 6.08
N ILE A 71 -18.27 0.54 6.91
CA ILE A 71 -17.70 -0.80 6.77
C ILE A 71 -18.86 -1.80 6.72
N SER A 72 -18.99 -2.48 5.59
CA SER A 72 -20.11 -3.37 5.26
C SER A 72 -19.60 -4.72 4.75
N VAL A 73 -20.51 -5.56 4.23
CA VAL A 73 -20.18 -6.81 3.54
C VAL A 73 -19.17 -6.64 2.39
N GLU A 74 -19.11 -5.46 1.76
CA GLU A 74 -18.15 -5.17 0.68
C GLU A 74 -16.71 -5.14 1.19
N GLN A 75 -16.50 -4.80 2.46
CA GLN A 75 -15.20 -4.76 3.14
C GLN A 75 -14.90 -6.06 3.92
N GLY A 76 -15.75 -7.10 3.78
CA GLY A 76 -15.53 -8.42 4.36
C GLY A 76 -16.32 -8.72 5.65
N LEU A 77 -17.15 -7.80 6.14
CA LEU A 77 -18.07 -8.07 7.24
C LEU A 77 -19.01 -9.22 6.86
N SER A 78 -19.28 -10.16 7.77
CA SER A 78 -20.09 -11.34 7.41
C SER A 78 -21.54 -11.02 7.06
N GLN A 79 -22.13 -9.99 7.69
CA GLN A 79 -23.51 -9.54 7.47
C GLN A 79 -23.74 -8.14 8.09
N ASN A 80 -24.60 -7.31 7.47
CA ASN A 80 -24.77 -5.88 7.82
C ASN A 80 -25.51 -5.58 9.14
N THR A 81 -26.19 -6.54 9.77
CA THR A 81 -26.87 -6.35 11.05
C THR A 81 -25.87 -6.53 12.19
N VAL A 82 -25.35 -5.44 12.73
CA VAL A 82 -24.35 -5.46 13.80
C VAL A 82 -25.03 -5.25 15.15
N ASN A 83 -25.20 -6.35 15.89
CA ASN A 83 -25.97 -6.35 17.14
C ASN A 83 -25.16 -5.87 18.35
N CYS A 84 -23.84 -6.08 18.34
CA CYS A 84 -22.94 -5.74 19.44
C CYS A 84 -21.50 -5.58 18.94
N ILE A 85 -20.73 -4.78 19.66
CA ILE A 85 -19.35 -4.42 19.35
C ILE A 85 -18.53 -4.50 20.63
N LEU A 86 -17.30 -4.99 20.53
CA LEU A 86 -16.34 -5.08 21.63
C LEU A 86 -14.92 -4.88 21.08
N GLN A 87 -14.06 -4.19 21.81
CA GLN A 87 -12.61 -4.29 21.61
C GLN A 87 -12.02 -5.18 22.68
N ASP A 88 -11.27 -6.20 22.29
CA ASP A 88 -10.68 -7.12 23.26
C ASP A 88 -9.36 -6.61 23.87
N SER A 89 -8.87 -7.29 24.91
CA SER A 89 -7.61 -6.96 25.59
C SER A 89 -6.35 -7.00 24.71
N GLN A 90 -6.36 -7.69 23.57
CA GLN A 90 -5.24 -7.69 22.62
C GLN A 90 -5.30 -6.50 21.64
N GLY A 91 -6.49 -5.91 21.48
CA GLY A 91 -6.73 -4.73 20.67
C GLY A 91 -7.67 -4.98 19.49
N PHE A 92 -8.06 -6.23 19.21
CA PHE A 92 -8.94 -6.55 18.08
C PHE A 92 -10.36 -6.03 18.31
N MET A 93 -10.97 -5.53 17.25
CA MET A 93 -12.39 -5.24 17.23
C MET A 93 -13.19 -6.49 16.91
N TRP A 94 -14.27 -6.70 17.65
CA TRP A 94 -15.18 -7.83 17.51
C TRP A 94 -16.59 -7.33 17.24
N PHE A 95 -17.23 -7.90 16.22
CA PHE A 95 -18.58 -7.55 15.80
C PHE A 95 -19.47 -8.78 15.77
N GLY A 96 -20.53 -8.76 16.58
CA GLY A 96 -21.54 -9.81 16.58
C GLY A 96 -22.65 -9.48 15.59
N THR A 97 -22.78 -10.26 14.52
CA THR A 97 -23.74 -9.97 13.45
C THR A 97 -24.95 -10.91 13.44
N GLY A 98 -25.89 -10.68 12.53
CA GLY A 98 -26.98 -11.62 12.26
C GLY A 98 -26.52 -12.96 11.68
N ASP A 99 -25.29 -13.04 11.13
CA ASP A 99 -24.75 -14.24 10.49
C ASP A 99 -23.23 -14.37 10.68
N GLY A 100 -22.80 -14.47 11.94
CA GLY A 100 -21.42 -14.78 12.32
C GLY A 100 -20.81 -13.80 13.34
N LEU A 101 -19.75 -14.27 13.99
CA LEU A 101 -18.87 -13.48 14.84
C LEU A 101 -17.66 -13.04 14.02
N ASN A 102 -17.35 -11.74 14.03
CA ASN A 102 -16.32 -11.15 13.18
C ASN A 102 -15.20 -10.56 14.05
N LYS A 103 -13.96 -10.98 13.84
CA LYS A 103 -12.73 -10.40 14.42
C LYS A 103 -12.07 -9.51 13.36
N TYR A 104 -11.69 -8.28 13.71
CA TYR A 104 -11.18 -7.28 12.78
C TYR A 104 -9.84 -6.70 13.25
N ASP A 105 -8.83 -6.79 12.37
CA ASP A 105 -7.45 -6.35 12.63
C ASP A 105 -7.15 -4.92 12.14
N GLY A 106 -8.12 -4.26 11.51
CA GLY A 106 -7.98 -2.93 10.91
C GLY A 106 -7.87 -2.97 9.38
N TYR A 107 -7.76 -4.16 8.80
CA TYR A 107 -7.63 -4.36 7.35
C TYR A 107 -8.57 -5.45 6.84
N SER A 108 -8.77 -6.52 7.61
CA SER A 108 -9.49 -7.73 7.20
C SER A 108 -10.30 -8.33 8.34
N PHE A 109 -11.31 -9.12 7.98
CA PHE A 109 -12.16 -9.83 8.94
C PHE A 109 -11.85 -11.33 8.97
N THR A 110 -11.70 -11.89 10.17
CA THR A 110 -11.82 -13.34 10.42
C THR A 110 -13.24 -13.62 10.89
N VAL A 111 -13.95 -14.54 10.21
CA VAL A 111 -15.37 -14.82 10.45
C VAL A 111 -15.56 -16.22 11.05
N TYR A 112 -16.12 -16.29 12.26
CA TYR A 112 -16.48 -17.55 12.92
C TYR A 112 -17.98 -17.83 12.75
N ARG A 113 -18.30 -19.05 12.28
CA ARG A 113 -19.67 -19.51 12.00
C ARG A 113 -19.92 -20.87 12.65
N HIS A 114 -21.19 -21.24 12.73
CA HIS A 114 -21.63 -22.56 13.11
C HIS A 114 -21.35 -23.56 12.00
N ASP A 115 -20.59 -24.60 12.35
CA ASP A 115 -20.45 -25.82 11.55
C ASP A 115 -21.09 -26.99 12.33
N PRO A 116 -22.15 -27.61 11.81
CA PRO A 116 -22.79 -28.78 12.42
C PRO A 116 -21.86 -30.00 12.56
N ALA A 117 -20.79 -30.10 11.75
CA ALA A 117 -19.83 -31.20 11.80
C ALA A 117 -18.73 -30.98 12.85
N ASP A 118 -18.47 -29.73 13.24
CA ASP A 118 -17.47 -29.37 14.23
C ASP A 118 -18.13 -28.97 15.56
N PRO A 119 -17.99 -29.77 16.64
CA PRO A 119 -18.52 -29.43 17.95
C PRO A 119 -17.82 -28.22 18.60
N TYR A 120 -16.65 -27.83 18.10
CA TYR A 120 -15.86 -26.70 18.60
C TYR A 120 -16.10 -25.41 17.82
N SER A 121 -16.94 -25.42 16.78
CA SER A 121 -17.38 -24.20 16.10
C SER A 121 -18.43 -23.46 16.94
N LEU A 122 -18.81 -22.26 16.53
CA LEU A 122 -19.88 -21.49 17.17
C LEU A 122 -21.20 -22.29 17.19
N SER A 123 -22.04 -22.15 18.21
CA SER A 123 -23.31 -22.90 18.29
C SER A 123 -24.42 -22.39 17.35
N ASN A 124 -24.39 -21.12 16.96
CA ASN A 124 -25.38 -20.49 16.08
C ASN A 124 -24.82 -19.16 15.52
N ASN A 125 -25.09 -18.84 14.25
CA ASN A 125 -24.55 -17.65 13.59
C ASN A 125 -25.16 -16.33 14.09
N ALA A 126 -26.38 -16.33 14.61
CA ALA A 126 -27.06 -15.10 15.01
C ALA A 126 -26.54 -14.62 16.38
N ILE A 127 -25.53 -13.77 16.38
CA ILE A 127 -24.90 -13.23 17.59
C ILE A 127 -25.75 -12.11 18.17
N LYS A 128 -26.00 -12.13 19.48
CA LYS A 128 -26.74 -11.07 20.18
C LYS A 128 -25.87 -10.17 21.05
N THR A 129 -24.86 -10.75 21.68
CA THR A 129 -24.02 -10.04 22.64
C THR A 129 -22.65 -10.71 22.74
N ILE A 130 -21.61 -9.92 22.98
CA ILE A 130 -20.24 -10.35 23.22
C ILE A 130 -19.78 -9.67 24.50
N TYR A 131 -19.06 -10.40 25.34
CA TYR A 131 -18.49 -9.88 26.58
C TYR A 131 -17.11 -10.49 26.82
N GLN A 132 -16.15 -9.68 27.26
CA GLN A 132 -14.85 -10.18 27.74
C GLN A 132 -14.86 -10.19 29.27
N ASP A 133 -14.60 -11.35 29.88
CA ASP A 133 -14.45 -11.43 31.33
C ASP A 133 -13.08 -10.89 31.80
N GLN A 134 -12.93 -10.72 33.12
CA GLN A 134 -11.70 -10.26 33.75
C GLN A 134 -10.50 -11.21 33.53
N ALA A 135 -10.74 -12.48 33.20
CA ALA A 135 -9.70 -13.45 32.85
C ALA A 135 -9.30 -13.37 31.37
N GLY A 136 -10.01 -12.58 30.57
CA GLY A 136 -9.76 -12.34 29.16
C GLY A 136 -10.52 -13.25 28.20
N ALA A 137 -11.33 -14.20 28.69
CA ALA A 137 -12.12 -15.08 27.86
C ALA A 137 -13.30 -14.32 27.22
N LEU A 138 -13.61 -14.66 25.97
CA LEU A 138 -14.75 -14.07 25.27
C LEU A 138 -15.97 -14.96 25.43
N TRP A 139 -17.08 -14.33 25.82
CA TRP A 139 -18.38 -14.95 25.98
C TRP A 139 -19.34 -14.40 24.92
N ILE A 140 -19.99 -15.30 24.18
CA ILE A 140 -20.82 -14.99 23.03
C ILE A 140 -22.22 -15.54 23.25
N GLY A 141 -23.18 -14.63 23.37
CA GLY A 141 -24.59 -14.96 23.45
C GLY A 141 -25.21 -15.02 22.07
N THR A 142 -25.95 -16.09 21.77
CA THR A 142 -26.56 -16.31 20.46
C THR A 142 -28.09 -16.35 20.53
N GLN A 143 -28.73 -16.13 19.38
CA GLN A 143 -30.17 -16.30 19.22
C GLN A 143 -30.52 -17.77 18.94
N GLY A 144 -30.72 -18.54 20.00
CA GLY A 144 -31.19 -19.93 19.93
C GLY A 144 -30.08 -20.99 20.00
N GLY A 145 -28.81 -20.60 20.11
CA GLY A 145 -27.66 -21.49 20.30
C GLY A 145 -27.04 -21.43 21.70
N GLY A 146 -27.65 -20.74 22.65
CA GLY A 146 -27.17 -20.58 24.02
C GLY A 146 -25.95 -19.66 24.14
N LEU A 147 -25.14 -19.94 25.17
CA LEU A 147 -23.93 -19.21 25.52
C LEU A 147 -22.71 -19.96 25.00
N ASN A 148 -21.74 -19.25 24.42
CA ASN A 148 -20.48 -19.84 23.95
C ASN A 148 -19.31 -19.15 24.66
N LYS A 149 -18.32 -19.92 25.11
CA LYS A 149 -17.03 -19.43 25.59
C LYS A 149 -15.98 -19.68 24.53
N PHE A 150 -15.35 -18.63 24.01
CA PHE A 150 -14.31 -18.71 23.00
C PHE A 150 -12.93 -18.75 23.67
N ASP A 151 -12.21 -19.83 23.42
CA ASP A 151 -10.81 -20.00 23.76
C ASP A 151 -9.95 -19.44 22.62
N ARG A 152 -9.18 -18.41 22.92
CA ARG A 152 -8.34 -17.70 21.95
C ARG A 152 -7.08 -18.46 21.59
N GLU A 153 -6.58 -19.32 22.46
CA GLU A 153 -5.34 -20.06 22.17
C GLU A 153 -5.62 -21.15 21.14
N THR A 154 -6.79 -21.79 21.23
CA THR A 154 -7.15 -22.89 20.31
C THR A 154 -8.12 -22.46 19.21
N GLU A 155 -8.65 -21.23 19.28
CA GLU A 155 -9.76 -20.71 18.48
C GLU A 155 -11.02 -21.59 18.50
N ARG A 156 -11.30 -22.22 19.65
CA ARG A 156 -12.44 -23.15 19.83
C ARG A 156 -13.52 -22.57 20.73
N PHE A 157 -14.76 -23.01 20.50
CA PHE A 157 -15.91 -22.64 21.29
C PHE A 157 -16.37 -23.78 22.20
N THR A 158 -16.53 -23.48 23.49
CA THR A 158 -17.28 -24.32 24.44
C THR A 158 -18.72 -23.83 24.51
N ARG A 159 -19.70 -24.73 24.34
CA ARG A 159 -21.12 -24.40 24.18
C ARG A 159 -21.92 -24.77 25.43
N TYR A 160 -22.67 -23.83 25.98
CA TYR A 160 -23.60 -24.04 27.09
C TYR A 160 -25.05 -23.87 26.59
N LEU A 161 -25.79 -24.97 26.58
CA LEU A 161 -27.15 -25.06 26.05
C LEU A 161 -28.16 -25.33 27.17
N HIS A 162 -29.41 -24.95 26.92
CA HIS A 162 -30.56 -25.31 27.72
C HIS A 162 -30.93 -26.79 27.51
N ASP A 163 -31.05 -27.51 28.61
CA ASP A 163 -31.64 -28.84 28.68
C ASP A 163 -32.84 -28.83 29.65
N SER A 164 -34.03 -29.14 29.11
CA SER A 164 -35.27 -29.24 29.89
C SER A 164 -35.24 -30.28 31.01
N GLN A 165 -34.30 -31.24 30.97
CA GLN A 165 -34.13 -32.29 31.97
C GLN A 165 -33.07 -31.94 33.03
N ASP A 166 -32.27 -30.89 32.82
CA ASP A 166 -31.23 -30.45 33.74
C ASP A 166 -31.50 -29.03 34.23
N SER A 167 -31.88 -28.91 35.52
CA SER A 167 -32.12 -27.62 36.18
C SER A 167 -30.87 -26.80 36.45
N HIS A 168 -29.68 -27.33 36.16
CA HIS A 168 -28.40 -26.64 36.26
C HIS A 168 -27.84 -26.25 34.88
N SER A 169 -28.51 -26.59 33.78
CA SER A 169 -28.20 -26.11 32.43
C SER A 169 -28.69 -24.68 32.22
N LEU A 170 -28.30 -23.99 31.15
CA LEU A 170 -28.75 -22.62 30.86
C LEU A 170 -30.30 -22.52 30.84
N SER A 171 -30.90 -21.43 31.33
CA SER A 171 -32.38 -21.36 31.43
C SER A 171 -33.09 -21.32 30.08
N TYR A 172 -32.44 -20.79 29.04
CA TYR A 172 -32.96 -20.72 27.68
C TYR A 172 -31.85 -20.44 26.65
N ASN A 173 -32.00 -20.94 25.43
CA ASN A 173 -30.96 -20.85 24.38
C ASN A 173 -30.86 -19.49 23.68
N THR A 174 -31.74 -18.54 23.95
CA THR A 174 -31.56 -17.17 23.46
C THR A 174 -30.96 -16.32 24.57
N VAL A 175 -29.67 -16.01 24.42
CA VAL A 175 -28.91 -15.15 25.33
C VAL A 175 -28.88 -13.75 24.76
N THR A 176 -29.32 -12.77 25.54
CA THR A 176 -29.54 -11.39 25.11
C THR A 176 -28.59 -10.40 25.78
N SER A 177 -28.04 -10.73 26.94
CA SER A 177 -27.08 -9.88 27.67
C SER A 177 -26.14 -10.76 28.49
N ILE A 178 -24.89 -10.34 28.62
CA ILE A 178 -23.87 -10.99 29.44
C ILE A 178 -23.16 -9.87 30.22
N TYR A 179 -22.91 -10.11 31.50
CA TYR A 179 -22.20 -9.16 32.36
C TYR A 179 -21.44 -9.90 33.46
N GLN A 180 -20.18 -9.58 33.68
CA GLN A 180 -19.46 -10.03 34.88
C GLN A 180 -19.42 -8.89 35.89
N ASP A 181 -19.86 -9.18 37.11
CA ASP A 181 -19.80 -8.18 38.18
C ASP A 181 -18.40 -8.04 38.79
N ARG A 182 -18.25 -7.02 39.64
CA ARG A 182 -16.99 -6.72 40.35
C ARG A 182 -16.51 -7.85 41.27
N GLU A 183 -17.36 -8.79 41.65
CA GLU A 183 -17.00 -9.97 42.44
C GLU A 183 -16.54 -11.14 41.55
N GLY A 184 -16.56 -10.98 40.23
CA GLY A 184 -16.15 -11.99 39.25
C GLY A 184 -17.28 -12.94 38.84
N VAL A 185 -18.52 -12.71 39.28
CA VAL A 185 -19.65 -13.57 38.95
C VAL A 185 -20.18 -13.20 37.56
N LEU A 186 -20.30 -14.21 36.69
CA LEU A 186 -20.87 -14.04 35.36
C LEU A 186 -22.40 -14.19 35.40
N TRP A 187 -23.09 -13.16 34.95
CA TRP A 187 -24.53 -13.07 34.83
C TRP A 187 -24.95 -13.14 33.36
N VAL A 188 -25.97 -13.95 33.07
CA VAL A 188 -26.42 -14.26 31.72
C VAL A 188 -27.92 -13.98 31.63
N GLY A 189 -28.29 -13.01 30.81
CA GLY A 189 -29.68 -12.66 30.54
C GLY A 189 -30.24 -13.50 29.40
N THR A 190 -31.38 -14.14 29.63
CA THR A 190 -32.07 -14.96 28.62
C THR A 190 -33.50 -14.46 28.39
N TRP A 191 -34.21 -15.07 27.43
CA TRP A 191 -35.63 -14.78 27.20
C TRP A 191 -36.56 -15.11 28.38
N VAL A 192 -36.13 -15.97 29.32
CA VAL A 192 -36.98 -16.44 30.42
C VAL A 192 -36.56 -15.92 31.80
N GLY A 193 -35.38 -15.34 31.93
CA GLY A 193 -34.88 -14.79 33.19
C GLY A 193 -33.38 -14.49 33.20
N LEU A 194 -32.86 -14.29 34.40
CA LEU A 194 -31.46 -14.02 34.68
C LEU A 194 -30.81 -15.30 35.22
N ASP A 195 -29.67 -15.70 34.67
CA ASP A 195 -28.88 -16.82 35.14
C ASP A 195 -27.58 -16.32 35.78
N LYS A 196 -27.18 -16.96 36.87
CA LYS A 196 -25.83 -16.85 37.45
C LYS A 196 -25.04 -18.07 37.03
N PHE A 197 -23.86 -17.86 36.43
CA PHE A 197 -22.95 -18.94 36.08
C PHE A 197 -21.98 -19.21 37.24
N ASP A 198 -21.89 -20.47 37.63
CA ASP A 198 -20.94 -21.00 38.59
C ASP A 198 -19.77 -21.63 37.82
N ASP A 199 -18.65 -20.90 37.75
CA ASP A 199 -17.45 -21.30 37.00
C ASP A 199 -16.77 -22.54 37.60
N GLU A 200 -16.92 -22.82 38.91
CA GLU A 200 -16.29 -23.98 39.54
C GLU A 200 -16.94 -25.30 39.12
N ASN A 201 -18.27 -25.30 38.95
CA ASN A 201 -19.05 -26.49 38.62
C ASN A 201 -19.57 -26.49 37.18
N GLU A 202 -19.36 -25.40 36.43
CA GLU A 202 -19.94 -25.14 35.11
C GLU A 202 -21.48 -25.26 35.09
N GLN A 203 -22.14 -24.72 36.12
CA GLN A 203 -23.59 -24.80 36.33
C GLN A 203 -24.27 -23.43 36.32
N PHE A 204 -25.57 -23.42 36.10
CA PHE A 204 -26.40 -22.20 36.10
C PHE A 204 -27.41 -22.21 37.24
N ILE A 205 -27.57 -21.06 37.90
CA ILE A 205 -28.60 -20.80 38.90
C ILE A 205 -29.58 -19.76 38.35
N HIS A 206 -30.86 -20.13 38.31
CA HIS A 206 -31.91 -19.35 37.64
C HIS A 206 -32.65 -18.40 38.58
N TYR A 207 -32.63 -17.12 38.25
CA TYR A 207 -33.40 -16.07 38.91
C TYR A 207 -34.45 -15.50 37.96
N ARG A 208 -35.71 -15.42 38.42
CA ARG A 208 -36.82 -14.89 37.61
C ARG A 208 -37.37 -13.62 38.26
N PRO A 209 -37.29 -12.46 37.59
CA PRO A 209 -37.89 -11.21 38.09
C PRO A 209 -39.37 -11.38 38.40
N ARG A 210 -40.10 -12.17 37.59
CA ARG A 210 -41.53 -12.45 37.84
C ARG A 210 -41.94 -13.89 37.48
N ARG A 211 -43.09 -14.34 38.01
CA ARG A 211 -43.76 -15.60 37.62
C ARG A 211 -44.64 -15.49 36.36
N ARG A 212 -44.77 -14.31 35.75
CA ARG A 212 -45.59 -14.07 34.53
C ARG A 212 -44.70 -13.85 33.29
N SER A 213 -45.29 -13.99 32.11
CA SER A 213 -44.68 -14.27 30.80
C SER A 213 -43.73 -13.23 30.17
N GLN A 214 -43.31 -12.16 30.86
CA GLN A 214 -42.46 -11.10 30.29
C GLN A 214 -41.15 -10.97 31.09
N ASN A 215 -40.33 -12.02 31.06
CA ASN A 215 -39.07 -12.10 31.82
C ASN A 215 -37.81 -11.96 30.96
N THR A 216 -37.94 -11.59 29.69
CA THR A 216 -36.79 -11.43 28.80
C THR A 216 -35.87 -10.35 29.34
N VAL A 217 -34.62 -10.71 29.65
CA VAL A 217 -33.59 -9.80 30.16
C VAL A 217 -32.89 -9.15 28.99
N ASN A 218 -33.09 -7.86 28.78
CA ASN A 218 -32.48 -7.12 27.67
C ASN A 218 -31.14 -6.48 28.06
N ALA A 219 -30.97 -6.09 29.32
CA ALA A 219 -29.77 -5.41 29.81
C ALA A 219 -29.45 -5.85 31.24
N ILE A 220 -28.17 -5.99 31.54
CA ILE A 220 -27.62 -6.22 32.88
C ILE A 220 -26.53 -5.18 33.09
N TYR A 221 -26.54 -4.51 34.25
CA TYR A 221 -25.57 -3.47 34.55
C TYR A 221 -25.34 -3.39 36.07
N GLU A 222 -24.09 -3.31 36.50
CA GLU A 222 -23.75 -3.00 37.90
C GLU A 222 -23.31 -1.54 38.01
N ASP A 223 -23.99 -0.78 38.88
CA ASP A 223 -23.65 0.62 39.10
C ASP A 223 -22.44 0.80 40.04
N ASP A 224 -21.95 2.04 40.15
CA ASP A 224 -20.84 2.38 41.04
C ASP A 224 -21.04 2.00 42.51
N SER A 225 -22.27 1.86 42.99
CA SER A 225 -22.62 1.44 44.35
C SER A 225 -22.57 -0.09 44.54
N GLY A 226 -22.40 -0.85 43.45
CA GLY A 226 -22.43 -2.31 43.43
C GLY A 226 -23.84 -2.89 43.32
N ALA A 227 -24.85 -2.07 42.99
CA ALA A 227 -26.20 -2.56 42.77
C ALA A 227 -26.32 -3.16 41.35
N LEU A 228 -26.79 -4.41 41.27
CA LEU A 228 -27.02 -5.10 40.01
C LEU A 228 -28.42 -4.74 39.48
N TRP A 229 -28.47 -4.06 38.34
CA TRP A 229 -29.68 -3.66 37.64
C TRP A 229 -29.95 -4.60 36.46
N VAL A 230 -31.23 -4.91 36.27
CA VAL A 230 -31.73 -5.85 35.27
C VAL A 230 -32.88 -5.19 34.53
N GLY A 231 -32.66 -4.88 33.27
CA GLY A 231 -33.67 -4.34 32.37
C GLY A 231 -34.37 -5.47 31.64
N THR A 232 -35.69 -5.52 31.70
CA THR A 232 -36.49 -6.58 31.06
C THR A 232 -37.51 -6.01 30.08
N SER A 233 -38.18 -6.88 29.34
CA SER A 233 -39.33 -6.48 28.52
C SER A 233 -40.59 -6.10 29.31
N GLY A 234 -40.53 -6.09 30.65
CA GLY A 234 -41.67 -5.74 31.50
C GLY A 234 -41.39 -4.74 32.61
N GLU A 235 -40.13 -4.44 32.92
CA GLU A 235 -39.71 -3.55 34.01
C GLU A 235 -38.19 -3.30 34.02
N LEU A 236 -37.80 -2.30 34.80
CA LEU A 236 -36.46 -2.20 35.39
C LEU A 236 -36.47 -2.86 36.78
N ALA A 237 -35.48 -3.68 37.10
CA ALA A 237 -35.35 -4.30 38.41
C ALA A 237 -33.95 -4.10 39.00
N ARG A 238 -33.87 -3.88 40.32
CA ARG A 238 -32.62 -3.89 41.10
C ARG A 238 -32.55 -5.20 41.88
N PHE A 239 -31.55 -6.03 41.61
CA PHE A 239 -31.35 -7.34 42.24
C PHE A 239 -30.56 -7.19 43.54
N ASN A 240 -31.17 -7.59 44.65
CA ASN A 240 -30.52 -7.67 45.95
C ASN A 240 -29.84 -9.04 46.09
N ARG A 241 -28.51 -9.05 46.05
CA ARG A 241 -27.69 -10.27 46.12
C ARG A 241 -27.81 -11.02 47.45
N GLU A 242 -27.93 -10.31 48.57
CA GLU A 242 -28.02 -10.93 49.89
C GLU A 242 -29.36 -11.67 50.11
N LYS A 243 -30.45 -11.10 49.59
CA LYS A 243 -31.81 -11.64 49.74
C LYS A 243 -32.25 -12.47 48.54
N GLU A 244 -31.49 -12.45 47.45
CA GLU A 244 -31.83 -13.04 46.16
C GLU A 244 -33.23 -12.60 45.66
N GLN A 245 -33.53 -11.31 45.82
CA GLN A 245 -34.84 -10.72 45.51
C GLN A 245 -34.71 -9.49 44.63
N PHE A 246 -35.72 -9.24 43.81
CA PHE A 246 -35.81 -8.08 42.93
C PHE A 246 -36.64 -6.95 43.56
N ILE A 247 -36.17 -5.72 43.40
CA ILE A 247 -36.94 -4.49 43.62
C ILE A 247 -37.34 -3.97 42.24
N HIS A 248 -38.62 -3.69 42.02
CA HIS A 248 -39.19 -3.49 40.69
C HIS A 248 -39.62 -2.04 40.46
N TYR A 249 -39.32 -1.51 39.26
CA TYR A 249 -39.72 -0.19 38.79
C TYR A 249 -40.43 -0.33 37.44
N GLN A 250 -41.64 0.23 37.33
CA GLN A 250 -42.53 0.08 36.17
C GLN A 250 -43.13 1.42 35.79
N ASN A 251 -43.65 1.49 34.57
CA ASN A 251 -44.53 2.55 34.13
C ASN A 251 -45.85 2.49 34.90
N ILE A 252 -46.12 3.57 35.63
CA ILE A 252 -47.39 3.81 36.29
C ILE A 252 -48.14 4.84 35.45
N LEU A 253 -49.25 4.41 34.86
CA LEU A 253 -50.12 5.29 34.07
C LEU A 253 -50.39 6.61 34.79
N TYR A 254 -50.06 7.72 34.12
CA TYR A 254 -50.21 9.10 34.58
C TYR A 254 -49.29 9.55 35.73
N ASP A 255 -48.29 8.76 36.14
CA ASP A 255 -47.22 9.26 37.02
C ASP A 255 -45.95 9.57 36.19
N PRO A 256 -45.65 10.86 35.93
CA PRO A 256 -44.47 11.26 35.16
C PRO A 256 -43.15 10.99 35.90
N ARG A 257 -43.21 10.61 37.19
CA ARG A 257 -42.04 10.26 38.00
C ARG A 257 -41.75 8.76 38.00
N SER A 258 -42.56 7.98 37.29
CA SER A 258 -42.35 6.55 37.06
C SER A 258 -41.63 6.33 35.73
N LEU A 259 -41.14 5.11 35.51
CA LEU A 259 -40.46 4.74 34.26
C LEU A 259 -41.37 5.00 33.05
N SER A 260 -40.90 5.65 31.99
CA SER A 260 -41.76 6.03 30.86
C SER A 260 -42.30 4.86 30.04
N SER A 261 -41.58 3.73 30.00
CA SER A 261 -42.02 2.49 29.34
C SER A 261 -41.43 1.28 30.05
N ASN A 262 -42.22 0.20 30.12
CA ASN A 262 -41.83 -1.05 30.78
C ASN A 262 -40.76 -1.85 30.04
N VAL A 263 -40.60 -1.62 28.73
CA VAL A 263 -39.63 -2.38 27.93
C VAL A 263 -38.28 -1.66 28.02
N VAL A 264 -37.45 -2.09 28.96
CA VAL A 264 -36.10 -1.55 29.16
C VAL A 264 -35.15 -2.21 28.18
N ARG A 265 -34.41 -1.40 27.43
CA ARG A 265 -33.43 -1.84 26.42
C ARG A 265 -32.00 -1.58 26.84
N VAL A 266 -31.76 -0.46 27.54
CA VAL A 266 -30.43 0.00 27.93
C VAL A 266 -30.45 0.46 29.38
N ILE A 267 -29.38 0.13 30.11
CA ILE A 267 -29.06 0.72 31.41
C ILE A 267 -27.62 1.23 31.29
N TYR A 268 -27.41 2.50 31.60
CA TYR A 268 -26.12 3.15 31.45
C TYR A 268 -25.88 4.13 32.59
N GLN A 269 -24.70 4.10 33.21
CA GLN A 269 -24.32 5.13 34.16
C GLN A 269 -23.31 6.07 33.50
N ASP A 270 -23.58 7.37 33.55
CA ASP A 270 -22.65 8.38 33.04
C ASP A 270 -21.51 8.67 34.04
N ARG A 271 -20.49 9.42 33.59
CA ARG A 271 -19.32 9.79 34.40
C ARG A 271 -19.65 10.64 35.62
N ALA A 272 -20.80 11.33 35.61
CA ALA A 272 -21.31 12.09 36.75
C ALA A 272 -22.03 11.19 37.77
N GLY A 273 -22.14 9.88 37.50
CA GLY A 273 -22.78 8.91 38.36
C GLY A 273 -24.29 8.79 38.18
N VAL A 274 -24.87 9.47 37.19
CA VAL A 274 -26.31 9.45 36.91
C VAL A 274 -26.66 8.16 36.17
N LEU A 275 -27.70 7.47 36.65
CA LEU A 275 -28.20 6.25 36.00
C LEU A 275 -29.27 6.61 34.97
N TRP A 276 -29.03 6.22 33.73
CA TRP A 276 -29.87 6.43 32.57
C TRP A 276 -30.49 5.11 32.11
N VAL A 277 -31.77 5.17 31.73
CA VAL A 277 -32.55 3.99 31.31
C VAL A 277 -33.21 4.27 29.97
N GLY A 278 -32.72 3.60 28.93
CA GLY A 278 -33.28 3.66 27.58
C GLY A 278 -34.41 2.64 27.43
N THR A 279 -35.54 3.09 26.91
CA THR A 279 -36.75 2.26 26.78
C THR A 279 -37.27 2.19 25.34
N GLU A 280 -38.10 1.20 25.05
CA GLU A 280 -38.84 1.12 23.79
C GLU A 280 -40.12 1.97 23.88
N GLY A 281 -40.22 2.98 23.03
CA GLY A 281 -41.35 3.92 22.98
C GLY A 281 -41.33 5.05 24.00
N GLY A 282 -40.59 4.90 25.11
CA GLY A 282 -40.58 5.85 26.22
C GLY A 282 -39.40 6.82 26.25
N GLY A 283 -38.49 6.76 25.27
CA GLY A 283 -37.30 7.58 25.23
C GLY A 283 -36.27 7.22 26.33
N LEU A 284 -35.50 8.22 26.72
CA LEU A 284 -34.45 8.12 27.73
C LEU A 284 -34.97 8.55 29.10
N ASN A 285 -34.67 7.81 30.17
CA ASN A 285 -35.09 8.17 31.52
C ASN A 285 -33.88 8.41 32.41
N LYS A 286 -33.85 9.52 33.12
CA LYS A 286 -32.91 9.77 34.21
C LYS A 286 -33.46 9.21 35.52
N PHE A 287 -32.70 8.38 36.22
CA PHE A 287 -33.09 7.83 37.52
C PHE A 287 -32.40 8.59 38.66
N ASP A 288 -33.21 9.13 39.56
CA ASP A 288 -32.77 9.78 40.80
C ASP A 288 -32.71 8.75 41.93
N ARG A 289 -31.51 8.52 42.47
CA ARG A 289 -31.26 7.48 43.46
C ARG A 289 -31.78 7.80 44.86
N GLU A 290 -31.91 9.07 45.21
CA GLU A 290 -32.35 9.48 46.55
C GLU A 290 -33.88 9.36 46.68
N SER A 291 -34.58 9.81 45.65
CA SER A 291 -36.04 9.80 45.59
C SER A 291 -36.63 8.53 44.96
N GLU A 292 -35.80 7.71 44.30
CA GLU A 292 -36.18 6.56 43.48
C GLU A 292 -37.22 6.92 42.39
N GLN A 293 -37.07 8.10 41.79
CA GLN A 293 -37.96 8.63 40.74
C GLN A 293 -37.26 8.72 39.38
N PHE A 294 -38.06 8.80 38.32
CA PHE A 294 -37.61 8.91 36.93
C PHE A 294 -37.98 10.28 36.35
N THR A 295 -37.11 10.81 35.50
CA THR A 295 -37.40 11.98 34.64
C THR A 295 -37.25 11.56 33.18
N PRO A 296 -38.34 11.53 32.38
CA PRO A 296 -38.29 11.10 30.99
C PRO A 296 -37.90 12.23 30.04
N TYR A 297 -37.09 11.88 29.04
CA TYR A 297 -36.65 12.72 27.93
C TYR A 297 -37.07 12.04 26.63
N LEU A 298 -38.03 12.65 25.93
CA LEU A 298 -38.47 12.21 24.61
C LEU A 298 -37.61 12.89 23.55
N ILE A 299 -37.15 12.12 22.57
CA ILE A 299 -36.32 12.61 21.47
C ILE A 299 -37.21 13.38 20.49
N ASP A 300 -38.37 12.82 20.14
CA ASP A 300 -39.41 13.53 19.40
C ASP A 300 -40.76 13.39 20.14
N PRO A 301 -41.26 14.46 20.77
CA PRO A 301 -42.59 14.47 21.40
C PRO A 301 -43.75 14.19 20.42
N GLY A 302 -43.53 14.38 19.11
CA GLY A 302 -44.50 14.10 18.05
C GLY A 302 -44.59 12.64 17.62
N ASP A 303 -43.62 11.79 18.01
CA ASP A 303 -43.65 10.34 17.77
C ASP A 303 -44.56 9.64 18.79
N VAL A 304 -45.87 9.75 18.55
CA VAL A 304 -46.92 9.22 19.44
C VAL A 304 -46.89 7.70 19.56
N GLU A 305 -46.43 6.99 18.52
CA GLU A 305 -46.26 5.53 18.56
C GLU A 305 -44.93 5.12 19.20
N GLY A 306 -43.91 5.99 19.12
CA GLY A 306 -42.63 5.88 19.83
C GLY A 306 -41.64 4.86 19.23
N PHE A 307 -41.97 4.25 18.09
CA PHE A 307 -41.20 3.14 17.53
C PHE A 307 -39.97 3.57 16.72
N ALA A 308 -39.90 4.82 16.28
CA ALA A 308 -38.80 5.31 15.48
C ALA A 308 -37.82 6.15 16.31
N PHE A 309 -38.31 7.24 16.89
CA PHE A 309 -37.47 8.24 17.56
C PHE A 309 -37.31 7.93 19.05
N ASN A 310 -38.40 7.56 19.72
CA ASN A 310 -38.40 7.31 21.17
C ASN A 310 -38.03 5.87 21.54
N HIS A 311 -37.60 5.04 20.58
CA HIS A 311 -37.08 3.71 20.84
C HIS A 311 -35.56 3.76 21.03
N VAL A 312 -35.10 3.91 22.28
CA VAL A 312 -33.67 3.97 22.60
C VAL A 312 -33.08 2.56 22.61
N THR A 313 -32.06 2.33 21.79
CA THR A 313 -31.43 1.01 21.58
C THR A 313 -30.01 0.94 22.14
N SER A 314 -29.30 2.08 22.20
CA SER A 314 -27.95 2.17 22.76
C SER A 314 -27.69 3.57 23.35
N VAL A 315 -26.83 3.63 24.35
CA VAL A 315 -26.38 4.87 25.00
C VAL A 315 -24.89 4.77 25.31
N HIS A 316 -24.13 5.83 25.03
CA HIS A 316 -22.70 5.88 25.32
C HIS A 316 -22.21 7.31 25.54
N GLU A 317 -21.53 7.59 26.65
CA GLU A 317 -20.77 8.82 26.86
C GLU A 317 -19.32 8.60 26.40
N ASP A 318 -18.89 9.35 25.39
CA ASP A 318 -17.55 9.21 24.83
C ASP A 318 -16.45 9.86 25.70
N GLN A 319 -15.19 9.65 25.33
CA GLN A 319 -14.03 10.24 25.99
C GLN A 319 -14.05 11.77 26.09
N ALA A 320 -14.69 12.45 25.16
CA ALA A 320 -14.85 13.91 25.16
C ALA A 320 -16.06 14.39 25.98
N GLY A 321 -16.86 13.48 26.56
CA GLY A 321 -18.03 13.80 27.37
C GLY A 321 -19.32 14.02 26.56
N VAL A 322 -19.30 13.74 25.25
CA VAL A 322 -20.50 13.81 24.41
C VAL A 322 -21.36 12.58 24.71
N PHE A 323 -22.64 12.82 24.97
CA PHE A 323 -23.60 11.78 25.34
C PHE A 323 -24.37 11.32 24.10
N TRP A 324 -24.02 10.15 23.59
CA TRP A 324 -24.60 9.58 22.37
C TRP A 324 -25.79 8.68 22.67
N VAL A 325 -26.86 8.84 21.89
CA VAL A 325 -28.09 8.06 22.01
C VAL A 325 -28.45 7.47 20.63
N GLY A 326 -28.45 6.15 20.53
CA GLY A 326 -28.90 5.44 19.33
C GLY A 326 -30.38 5.09 19.42
N THR A 327 -31.08 5.22 18.30
CA THR A 327 -32.52 4.93 18.21
C THR A 327 -32.84 3.84 17.20
N GLY A 328 -34.00 3.21 17.34
CA GLY A 328 -34.49 2.13 16.47
C GLY A 328 -35.12 2.58 15.16
N GLY A 329 -34.77 3.77 14.64
CA GLY A 329 -35.26 4.27 13.36
C GLY A 329 -35.11 5.79 13.16
N GLY A 330 -34.86 6.54 14.23
CA GLY A 330 -34.63 7.98 14.19
C GLY A 330 -33.17 8.40 13.98
N GLY A 331 -32.21 7.47 13.88
CA GLY A 331 -30.78 7.77 13.75
C GLY A 331 -30.02 7.84 15.07
N LEU A 332 -28.88 8.52 15.02
CA LEU A 332 -27.96 8.75 16.14
C LEU A 332 -28.14 10.17 16.66
N TYR A 333 -28.15 10.37 17.98
CA TYR A 333 -28.32 11.69 18.58
C TYR A 333 -27.19 12.02 19.54
N GLN A 334 -26.78 13.29 19.56
CA GLN A 334 -26.02 13.88 20.66
C GLN A 334 -27.01 14.52 21.62
N PHE A 335 -26.95 14.17 22.90
CA PHE A 335 -27.81 14.73 23.94
C PHE A 335 -27.02 15.71 24.81
N ASP A 336 -27.35 16.99 24.68
CA ASP A 336 -26.87 18.02 25.61
C ASP A 336 -27.67 17.90 26.92
N ARG A 337 -26.98 17.42 27.96
CA ARG A 337 -27.58 17.20 29.29
C ARG A 337 -27.89 18.50 30.04
N GLU A 338 -27.25 19.62 29.68
CA GLU A 338 -27.48 20.92 30.31
C GLU A 338 -28.62 21.68 29.62
N ALA A 339 -28.61 21.70 28.28
CA ALA A 339 -29.67 22.31 27.48
C ALA A 339 -30.93 21.42 27.37
N GLU A 340 -30.81 20.13 27.68
CA GLU A 340 -31.83 19.10 27.52
C GLU A 340 -32.31 18.98 26.06
N GLN A 341 -31.37 19.10 25.10
CA GLN A 341 -31.65 19.08 23.66
C GLN A 341 -30.94 17.94 22.95
N PHE A 342 -31.56 17.44 21.89
CA PHE A 342 -31.02 16.39 21.03
C PHE A 342 -30.65 16.95 19.66
N THR A 343 -29.42 16.70 19.22
CA THR A 343 -28.94 17.00 17.86
C THR A 343 -28.90 15.70 17.07
N ALA A 344 -29.60 15.65 15.93
CA ALA A 344 -29.81 14.44 15.14
C ALA A 344 -28.74 14.24 14.05
N HIS A 345 -28.30 13.00 13.87
CA HIS A 345 -27.43 12.53 12.79
C HIS A 345 -28.15 11.37 12.10
N GLN A 346 -28.54 11.59 10.84
CA GLN A 346 -29.37 10.68 10.05
C GLN A 346 -28.76 10.39 8.68
N THR A 347 -29.27 9.37 8.01
CA THR A 347 -28.92 9.05 6.62
C THR A 347 -29.38 10.16 5.67
N ASP A 348 -28.45 10.67 4.86
CA ASP A 348 -28.71 11.52 3.71
C ASP A 348 -28.28 10.82 2.41
N PRO A 349 -29.21 10.48 1.51
CA PRO A 349 -28.88 9.85 0.22
C PRO A 349 -27.93 10.65 -0.67
N ASN A 350 -27.77 11.95 -0.43
CA ASN A 350 -26.88 12.81 -1.20
C ASN A 350 -25.46 12.89 -0.60
N SER A 351 -25.24 12.33 0.61
CA SER A 351 -23.94 12.33 1.27
C SER A 351 -23.49 10.92 1.61
N SER A 352 -22.36 10.51 1.01
CA SER A 352 -21.69 9.24 1.32
C SER A 352 -21.06 9.19 2.72
N TYR A 353 -20.97 10.34 3.40
CA TYR A 353 -20.38 10.47 4.73
C TYR A 353 -21.44 10.62 5.83
N SER A 354 -22.73 10.66 5.47
CA SER A 354 -23.83 10.58 6.43
C SER A 354 -23.94 9.19 7.06
N LEU A 355 -24.80 9.02 8.06
CA LEU A 355 -25.02 7.73 8.71
C LEU A 355 -25.56 6.70 7.69
N SER A 356 -24.98 5.50 7.59
CA SER A 356 -25.40 4.49 6.61
C SER A 356 -26.82 3.93 6.84
N SER A 357 -27.33 4.04 8.06
CA SER A 357 -28.70 3.64 8.41
C SER A 357 -29.18 4.31 9.69
N ASN A 358 -30.46 4.68 9.74
CA ASN A 358 -31.10 5.26 10.93
C ASN A 358 -31.46 4.24 12.02
N TYR A 359 -31.26 2.94 11.79
CA TYR A 359 -31.56 1.88 12.75
C TYR A 359 -30.33 1.50 13.56
N ILE A 360 -30.04 2.27 14.62
CA ILE A 360 -28.87 2.06 15.48
C ILE A 360 -29.12 0.87 16.41
N ARG A 361 -28.11 0.01 16.57
CA ARG A 361 -28.18 -1.20 17.42
C ARG A 361 -27.16 -1.18 18.55
N SER A 362 -25.98 -0.62 18.30
CA SER A 362 -24.90 -0.56 19.27
C SER A 362 -23.99 0.64 19.01
N ILE A 363 -23.44 1.21 20.07
CA ILE A 363 -22.43 2.26 20.03
C ILE A 363 -21.30 1.79 20.94
N TYR A 364 -20.06 1.87 20.46
CA TYR A 364 -18.88 1.47 21.19
C TYR A 364 -17.71 2.39 20.87
N GLN A 365 -16.99 2.86 21.89
CA GLN A 365 -15.76 3.62 21.70
C GLN A 365 -14.55 2.71 21.94
N ASP A 366 -13.63 2.66 20.99
CA ASP A 366 -12.37 1.93 21.16
C ASP A 366 -11.38 2.70 22.06
N ARG A 367 -10.25 2.07 22.37
CA ARG A 367 -9.20 2.66 23.22
C ARG A 367 -8.53 3.90 22.64
N GLN A 368 -8.62 4.12 21.32
CA GLN A 368 -8.10 5.32 20.65
C GLN A 368 -9.09 6.47 20.66
N GLY A 369 -10.35 6.19 21.01
CA GLY A 369 -11.42 7.18 21.01
C GLY A 369 -12.29 7.15 19.76
N VAL A 370 -12.05 6.22 18.83
CA VAL A 370 -12.90 6.05 17.63
C VAL A 370 -14.24 5.47 18.05
N LEU A 371 -15.32 6.08 17.57
CA LEU A 371 -16.69 5.63 17.79
C LEU A 371 -17.12 4.69 16.68
N TRP A 372 -17.60 3.51 17.08
CA TRP A 372 -18.09 2.45 16.22
C TRP A 372 -19.58 2.29 16.46
N ILE A 373 -20.38 2.46 15.41
CA ILE A 373 -21.84 2.43 15.47
C ILE A 373 -22.33 1.27 14.60
N GLY A 374 -22.88 0.25 15.24
CA GLY A 374 -23.49 -0.89 14.57
C GLY A 374 -24.94 -0.60 14.22
N THR A 375 -25.33 -0.89 12.99
CA THR A 375 -26.69 -0.65 12.49
C THR A 375 -27.43 -1.96 12.17
N TRP A 376 -28.74 -1.87 11.91
CA TRP A 376 -29.54 -3.03 11.53
C TRP A 376 -29.27 -3.51 10.10
N ASP A 377 -29.04 -2.60 9.14
CA ASP A 377 -28.96 -2.91 7.71
C ASP A 377 -27.82 -2.19 6.96
N GLY A 378 -27.19 -1.20 7.57
CA GLY A 378 -26.11 -0.39 6.99
C GLY A 378 -24.69 -0.80 7.40
N GLY A 379 -24.51 -1.92 8.11
CA GLY A 379 -23.20 -2.35 8.61
C GLY A 379 -22.70 -1.51 9.79
N ILE A 380 -21.43 -1.12 9.73
CA ILE A 380 -20.72 -0.37 10.76
C ILE A 380 -20.47 1.04 10.25
N ASN A 381 -20.78 2.04 11.06
CA ASN A 381 -20.32 3.42 10.86
C ASN A 381 -19.17 3.67 11.84
N LYS A 382 -18.06 4.20 11.34
CA LYS A 382 -16.88 4.56 12.12
C LYS A 382 -16.72 6.07 12.09
N PHE A 383 -16.73 6.70 13.25
CA PHE A 383 -16.49 8.13 13.43
C PHE A 383 -15.20 8.33 14.22
N ASP A 384 -14.22 8.99 13.59
CA ASP A 384 -12.95 9.31 14.20
C ASP A 384 -12.76 10.82 14.32
N ARG A 385 -12.86 11.33 15.54
CA ARG A 385 -12.66 12.76 15.81
C ARG A 385 -11.23 13.22 15.52
N ALA A 386 -10.24 12.32 15.62
CA ALA A 386 -8.84 12.66 15.36
C ALA A 386 -8.54 12.81 13.86
N LYS A 387 -9.45 12.38 12.96
CA LYS A 387 -9.33 12.62 11.52
C LYS A 387 -9.64 14.06 11.12
N ASN A 388 -10.58 14.72 11.79
CA ASN A 388 -11.00 16.07 11.42
C ASN A 388 -10.10 17.12 12.09
N LYS A 389 -8.82 17.14 11.71
CA LYS A 389 -7.83 18.09 12.25
C LYS A 389 -8.06 19.52 11.73
N PHE A 390 -8.79 19.65 10.63
CA PHE A 390 -9.03 20.91 9.93
C PHE A 390 -10.53 21.07 9.65
N VAL A 391 -11.10 22.23 10.00
CA VAL A 391 -12.47 22.59 9.61
C VAL A 391 -12.47 22.93 8.13
N HIS A 392 -13.42 22.42 7.35
CA HIS A 392 -13.50 22.64 5.91
C HIS A 392 -14.77 23.40 5.55
N TYR A 393 -14.61 24.58 4.95
CA TYR A 393 -15.72 25.37 4.40
C TYR A 393 -15.80 25.20 2.88
N GLN A 394 -16.97 24.82 2.38
CA GLN A 394 -17.22 24.61 0.95
C GLN A 394 -18.54 25.24 0.50
N SER A 395 -18.73 25.30 -0.81
CA SER A 395 -19.95 25.77 -1.45
C SER A 395 -21.01 24.67 -1.46
N ASP A 396 -22.21 25.00 -0.97
CA ASP A 396 -23.40 24.16 -1.12
C ASP A 396 -24.39 24.86 -2.07
N PRO A 397 -24.64 24.31 -3.27
CA PRO A 397 -25.60 24.87 -4.21
C PRO A 397 -27.03 25.00 -3.67
N ASN A 398 -27.37 24.27 -2.60
CA ASN A 398 -28.68 24.30 -1.97
C ASN A 398 -28.75 25.27 -0.77
N ASP A 399 -27.61 25.75 -0.28
CA ASP A 399 -27.54 26.72 0.81
C ASP A 399 -27.00 28.07 0.32
N PRO A 400 -27.84 29.11 0.16
CA PRO A 400 -27.39 30.45 -0.21
C PRO A 400 -26.55 31.13 0.88
N ASN A 401 -26.45 30.53 2.07
CA ASN A 401 -25.60 30.98 3.18
C ASN A 401 -24.32 30.14 3.30
N SER A 402 -23.80 29.65 2.18
CA SER A 402 -22.53 28.93 2.08
C SER A 402 -21.49 29.72 1.28
N LEU A 403 -20.28 29.18 1.14
CA LEU A 403 -19.28 29.77 0.24
C LEU A 403 -19.85 29.79 -1.20
N SER A 404 -19.61 30.86 -1.96
CA SER A 404 -20.25 30.95 -3.28
C SER A 404 -19.61 30.09 -4.38
N GLN A 405 -18.36 29.70 -4.17
CA GLN A 405 -17.62 28.80 -5.04
C GLN A 405 -16.43 28.21 -4.31
N ASN A 406 -16.14 26.96 -4.63
CA ASN A 406 -15.05 26.20 -4.03
C ASN A 406 -13.64 26.74 -4.37
N ARG A 407 -13.40 27.24 -5.58
CA ARG A 407 -12.04 27.69 -5.93
C ARG A 407 -11.74 29.05 -5.29
N VAL A 408 -11.06 29.00 -4.14
CA VAL A 408 -10.67 30.16 -3.32
C VAL A 408 -9.28 30.64 -3.78
N LEU A 409 -9.14 31.94 -4.03
CA LEU A 409 -7.91 32.57 -4.52
C LEU A 409 -7.25 33.50 -3.49
N SER A 410 -8.01 34.04 -2.54
CA SER A 410 -7.49 34.88 -1.47
C SER A 410 -8.36 34.82 -0.23
N ILE A 411 -7.74 34.97 0.94
CA ILE A 411 -8.43 35.00 2.24
C ILE A 411 -7.80 36.10 3.08
N TYR A 412 -8.61 36.88 3.77
CA TYR A 412 -8.14 37.92 4.69
C TYR A 412 -9.15 38.13 5.81
N GLN A 413 -8.71 38.18 7.07
CA GLN A 413 -9.57 38.61 8.17
C GLN A 413 -9.35 40.09 8.45
N ASP A 414 -10.42 40.86 8.49
CA ASP A 414 -10.33 42.26 8.90
C ASP A 414 -10.20 42.41 10.43
N ARG A 415 -9.90 43.63 10.88
CA ARG A 415 -9.75 43.95 12.31
C ARG A 415 -11.03 43.77 13.13
N GLU A 416 -12.19 43.63 12.50
CA GLU A 416 -13.47 43.36 13.18
C GLU A 416 -13.72 41.85 13.33
N GLY A 417 -12.84 41.00 12.79
CA GLY A 417 -12.94 39.56 12.84
C GLY A 417 -13.72 38.94 11.69
N VAL A 418 -14.20 39.74 10.73
CA VAL A 418 -14.93 39.28 9.56
C VAL A 418 -13.96 38.71 8.53
N LEU A 419 -14.30 37.55 7.98
CA LEU A 419 -13.48 36.89 6.98
C LEU A 419 -13.93 37.29 5.58
N TRP A 420 -12.97 37.73 4.76
CA TRP A 420 -13.18 38.10 3.36
C TRP A 420 -12.48 37.08 2.46
N ILE A 421 -13.25 36.47 1.56
CA ILE A 421 -12.82 35.36 0.71
C ILE A 421 -12.98 35.76 -0.76
N GLY A 422 -11.87 35.78 -1.49
CA GLY A 422 -11.87 36.00 -2.93
C GLY A 422 -11.94 34.69 -3.69
N THR A 423 -12.85 34.60 -4.66
CA THR A 423 -13.10 33.37 -5.43
C THR A 423 -12.72 33.50 -6.91
N ASP A 424 -12.59 32.36 -7.57
CA ASP A 424 -12.28 32.25 -9.00
C ASP A 424 -13.54 32.32 -9.87
N GLY A 425 -14.04 33.53 -10.10
CA GLY A 425 -15.13 33.80 -11.05
C GLY A 425 -16.49 34.01 -10.41
N ARG A 426 -16.61 33.85 -9.08
CA ARG A 426 -17.79 34.20 -8.29
C ARG A 426 -17.48 35.32 -7.29
N GLY A 427 -16.56 36.23 -7.56
CA GLY A 427 -16.41 37.48 -6.81
C GLY A 427 -15.89 37.34 -5.37
N LEU A 428 -16.33 38.26 -4.52
CA LEU A 428 -15.89 38.40 -3.13
C LEU A 428 -17.00 37.94 -2.19
N ASP A 429 -16.65 37.10 -1.22
CA ASP A 429 -17.55 36.66 -0.16
C ASP A 429 -17.11 37.26 1.19
N LYS A 430 -18.07 37.71 1.98
CA LYS A 430 -17.92 38.20 3.35
C LYS A 430 -18.57 37.19 4.27
N PHE A 431 -17.82 36.68 5.23
CA PHE A 431 -18.26 35.67 6.17
C PHE A 431 -18.15 36.19 7.59
N ASP A 432 -19.31 36.42 8.21
CA ASP A 432 -19.41 36.70 9.64
C ASP A 432 -19.38 35.38 10.41
N ARG A 433 -18.29 35.15 11.14
CA ARG A 433 -18.07 33.91 11.86
C ARG A 433 -18.87 33.80 13.15
N GLU A 434 -19.33 34.91 13.72
CA GLU A 434 -20.15 34.87 14.93
C GLU A 434 -21.58 34.46 14.60
N THR A 435 -22.12 34.96 13.49
CA THR A 435 -23.49 34.65 13.06
C THR A 435 -23.56 33.47 12.09
N GLY A 436 -22.43 33.06 11.51
CA GLY A 436 -22.37 32.07 10.44
C GLY A 436 -22.91 32.57 9.10
N GLN A 437 -22.96 33.89 8.88
CA GLN A 437 -23.63 34.48 7.70
C GLN A 437 -22.66 34.77 6.56
N PHE A 438 -23.00 34.31 5.35
CA PHE A 438 -22.31 34.66 4.11
C PHE A 438 -23.04 35.79 3.36
N THR A 439 -22.27 36.74 2.85
CA THR A 439 -22.72 37.81 1.95
C THR A 439 -21.84 37.86 0.71
N HIS A 440 -22.45 38.03 -0.46
CA HIS A 440 -21.81 37.83 -1.77
C HIS A 440 -21.77 39.12 -2.59
N TYR A 441 -20.57 39.62 -2.90
CA TYR A 441 -20.35 40.78 -3.78
C TYR A 441 -19.90 40.32 -5.17
N ARG A 442 -20.57 40.83 -6.21
CA ARG A 442 -20.33 40.47 -7.62
C ARG A 442 -20.14 41.72 -8.47
N ASN A 443 -19.52 41.52 -9.63
CA ASN A 443 -19.53 42.50 -10.70
C ASN A 443 -20.93 42.60 -11.30
N ASP A 444 -21.46 43.81 -11.28
CA ASP A 444 -22.66 44.21 -12.00
C ASP A 444 -22.25 45.29 -13.02
N PRO A 445 -22.27 44.98 -14.33
CA PRO A 445 -21.94 45.95 -15.37
C PRO A 445 -22.81 47.22 -15.37
N ASP A 446 -24.00 47.15 -14.77
CA ASP A 446 -24.95 48.27 -14.69
C ASP A 446 -24.77 49.12 -13.42
N ASP A 447 -23.99 48.64 -12.43
CA ASP A 447 -23.65 49.39 -11.20
C ASP A 447 -22.15 49.74 -11.13
N PRO A 448 -21.76 51.02 -11.32
CA PRO A 448 -20.36 51.42 -11.25
C PRO A 448 -19.76 51.32 -9.84
N TYR A 449 -20.58 51.10 -8.80
CA TYR A 449 -20.14 50.91 -7.42
C TYR A 449 -20.09 49.44 -7.00
N SER A 450 -20.36 48.50 -7.91
CA SER A 450 -20.17 47.06 -7.70
C SER A 450 -18.69 46.66 -7.88
N LEU A 451 -18.35 45.42 -7.57
CA LEU A 451 -16.98 44.89 -7.77
C LEU A 451 -16.57 45.00 -9.25
N SER A 452 -15.34 45.40 -9.59
CA SER A 452 -14.98 45.61 -11.00
C SER A 452 -14.87 44.32 -11.84
N ASN A 453 -14.64 43.16 -11.19
CA ASN A 453 -14.45 41.86 -11.83
C ASN A 453 -14.62 40.73 -10.79
N ASN A 454 -15.17 39.58 -11.19
CA ASN A 454 -15.44 38.44 -10.30
C ASN A 454 -14.23 37.52 -10.01
N TYR A 455 -13.06 37.76 -10.59
CA TYR A 455 -11.85 37.01 -10.30
C TYR A 455 -11.04 37.75 -9.23
N VAL A 456 -11.27 37.44 -7.95
CA VAL A 456 -10.67 38.18 -6.82
C VAL A 456 -9.37 37.50 -6.38
N THR A 457 -8.25 38.13 -6.66
CA THR A 457 -6.91 37.53 -6.53
C THR A 457 -6.17 37.88 -5.25
N PHE A 458 -6.58 38.95 -4.56
CA PHE A 458 -5.92 39.40 -3.33
C PHE A 458 -6.81 40.37 -2.55
N ILE A 459 -6.70 40.35 -1.22
CA ILE A 459 -7.46 41.21 -0.31
C ILE A 459 -6.51 41.76 0.75
N TYR A 460 -6.64 43.04 1.07
CA TYR A 460 -5.81 43.71 2.08
C TYR A 460 -6.58 44.83 2.78
N GLN A 461 -6.50 44.95 4.10
CA GLN A 461 -7.06 46.08 4.83
C GLN A 461 -5.98 47.13 5.15
N ASP A 462 -6.23 48.39 4.81
CA ASP A 462 -5.33 49.48 5.13
C ASP A 462 -5.46 49.97 6.59
N GLN A 463 -4.60 50.91 6.99
CA GLN A 463 -4.58 51.51 8.32
C GLN A 463 -5.83 52.31 8.65
N GLU A 464 -6.56 52.81 7.64
CA GLU A 464 -7.83 53.54 7.78
C GLU A 464 -9.06 52.62 7.71
N SER A 465 -8.85 51.30 7.77
CA SER A 465 -9.86 50.25 7.73
C SER A 465 -10.58 50.07 6.38
N ALA A 466 -10.13 50.72 5.30
CA ALA A 466 -10.65 50.43 3.98
C ALA A 466 -10.07 49.12 3.44
N LEU A 467 -10.89 48.37 2.71
CA LEU A 467 -10.48 47.11 2.09
C LEU A 467 -10.07 47.34 0.65
N TRP A 468 -8.94 46.77 0.27
CA TRP A 468 -8.36 46.83 -1.07
C TRP A 468 -8.40 45.45 -1.71
N ILE A 469 -9.06 45.35 -2.85
CA ILE A 469 -9.35 44.10 -3.53
C ILE A 469 -8.68 44.12 -4.91
N GLY A 470 -7.68 43.25 -5.07
CA GLY A 470 -7.06 42.97 -6.35
C GLY A 470 -7.92 42.03 -7.19
N THR A 471 -8.02 42.28 -8.48
CA THR A 471 -8.74 41.39 -9.40
C THR A 471 -7.91 40.99 -10.61
N TRP A 472 -8.25 39.85 -11.22
CA TRP A 472 -7.68 39.45 -12.49
C TRP A 472 -8.42 40.14 -13.65
N GLY A 473 -7.86 41.24 -14.15
CA GLY A 473 -8.36 41.96 -15.32
C GLY A 473 -9.39 43.05 -15.02
N GLY A 474 -9.74 43.29 -13.75
CA GLY A 474 -10.58 44.41 -13.30
C GLY A 474 -9.84 45.55 -12.61
N GLY A 475 -8.52 45.42 -12.42
CA GLY A 475 -7.69 46.37 -11.68
C GLY A 475 -7.82 46.23 -10.16
N LEU A 476 -7.57 47.34 -9.47
CA LEU A 476 -7.63 47.47 -8.02
C LEU A 476 -8.98 48.08 -7.62
N ASN A 477 -9.63 47.52 -6.60
CA ASN A 477 -10.86 48.06 -6.04
C ASN A 477 -10.62 48.49 -4.60
N ARG A 478 -11.23 49.60 -4.18
CA ARG A 478 -11.32 50.01 -2.79
C ARG A 478 -12.77 49.89 -2.33
N LEU A 479 -13.02 49.08 -1.32
CA LEU A 479 -14.32 48.92 -0.67
C LEU A 479 -14.37 49.82 0.57
N ASP A 480 -15.40 50.65 0.63
CA ASP A 480 -15.81 51.35 1.84
C ASP A 480 -16.73 50.43 2.66
N PRO A 481 -16.31 49.93 3.83
CA PRO A 481 -17.09 49.00 4.62
C PRO A 481 -18.37 49.61 5.22
N GLU A 482 -18.46 50.94 5.36
CA GLU A 482 -19.66 51.60 5.90
C GLU A 482 -20.77 51.70 4.85
N THR A 483 -20.39 51.98 3.60
CA THR A 483 -21.35 52.19 2.50
C THR A 483 -21.50 50.97 1.59
N GLU A 484 -20.64 49.98 1.74
CA GLU A 484 -20.50 48.78 0.89
C GLU A 484 -20.36 49.11 -0.61
N ARG A 485 -19.65 50.20 -0.92
CA ARG A 485 -19.42 50.68 -2.30
C ARG A 485 -17.97 50.52 -2.72
N PHE A 486 -17.78 50.13 -3.98
CA PHE A 486 -16.46 49.96 -4.58
C PHE A 486 -16.04 51.18 -5.42
N THR A 487 -14.77 51.58 -5.30
CA THR A 487 -14.08 52.53 -6.17
C THR A 487 -13.01 51.81 -6.98
N HIS A 488 -12.95 52.01 -8.29
CA HIS A 488 -12.07 51.23 -9.19
C HIS A 488 -10.87 52.05 -9.67
N TYR A 489 -9.70 51.42 -9.66
CA TYR A 489 -8.46 51.94 -10.22
C TYR A 489 -7.97 50.98 -11.32
N ARG A 490 -7.85 51.49 -12.55
CA ARG A 490 -7.52 50.69 -13.74
C ARG A 490 -6.29 51.22 -14.46
N ASN A 491 -5.72 50.39 -15.33
CA ASN A 491 -4.77 50.81 -16.33
C ASN A 491 -5.44 51.71 -17.35
N ILE A 492 -4.99 52.96 -17.42
CA ILE A 492 -5.41 53.90 -18.45
C ILE A 492 -4.27 54.00 -19.47
N PRO A 493 -4.49 53.57 -20.73
CA PRO A 493 -3.48 53.64 -21.77
C PRO A 493 -2.90 55.05 -21.92
N ASN A 494 -1.56 55.14 -21.90
CA ASN A 494 -0.76 56.38 -21.98
C ASN A 494 -0.79 57.29 -20.74
N ASP A 495 -1.48 56.94 -19.67
CA ASP A 495 -1.38 57.65 -18.39
C ASP A 495 -0.38 56.93 -17.48
N ILE A 496 0.83 57.45 -17.37
CA ILE A 496 1.89 56.89 -16.51
C ILE A 496 1.59 56.99 -15.01
N THR A 497 0.58 57.79 -14.62
CA THR A 497 0.13 57.97 -13.24
C THR A 497 -1.06 57.10 -12.86
N SER A 498 -1.53 56.23 -13.78
CA SER A 498 -2.53 55.18 -13.52
C SER A 498 -1.86 53.83 -13.20
N LEU A 499 -2.64 52.81 -12.85
CA LEU A 499 -2.14 51.45 -12.59
C LEU A 499 -1.41 50.86 -13.82
N SER A 500 -0.30 50.14 -13.63
CA SER A 500 0.48 49.61 -14.77
C SER A 500 -0.13 48.39 -15.46
N SER A 501 -1.04 47.66 -14.83
CA SER A 501 -1.75 46.48 -15.38
C SER A 501 -3.01 46.21 -14.57
N ASP A 502 -4.08 45.74 -15.22
CA ASP A 502 -5.36 45.41 -14.56
C ASP A 502 -5.38 44.04 -13.88
N ILE A 503 -4.27 43.30 -13.92
CA ILE A 503 -4.11 42.04 -13.20
C ILE A 503 -3.32 42.32 -11.92
N VAL A 504 -4.04 42.55 -10.82
CA VAL A 504 -3.46 42.86 -9.52
C VAL A 504 -3.20 41.57 -8.74
N LYS A 505 -2.03 41.45 -8.11
CA LYS A 505 -1.63 40.31 -7.28
C LYS A 505 -1.37 40.80 -5.84
N PRO A 506 -0.15 40.92 -5.29
CA PRO A 506 -0.01 41.32 -3.90
C PRO A 506 -0.29 42.83 -3.69
N ILE A 507 -0.90 43.16 -2.55
CA ILE A 507 -1.11 44.52 -2.07
C ILE A 507 -0.48 44.62 -0.68
N TYR A 508 0.25 45.71 -0.42
CA TYR A 508 0.89 45.95 0.86
C TYR A 508 0.88 47.43 1.23
N GLN A 509 0.50 47.77 2.46
CA GLN A 509 0.66 49.14 2.97
C GLN A 509 1.91 49.27 3.81
N ASP A 510 2.75 50.23 3.43
CA ASP A 510 4.03 50.49 4.07
C ASP A 510 3.92 51.59 5.13
N ARG A 511 3.30 52.71 4.77
CA ARG A 511 2.97 53.86 5.62
C ARG A 511 1.53 54.29 5.34
N SER A 512 0.94 55.09 6.23
CA SER A 512 -0.44 55.56 6.09
C SER A 512 -0.72 56.31 4.77
N ASP A 513 0.30 56.82 4.09
CA ASP A 513 0.21 57.62 2.85
C ASP A 513 0.42 56.80 1.56
N ALA A 514 0.85 55.53 1.62
CA ALA A 514 1.22 54.79 0.41
C ALA A 514 0.92 53.28 0.44
N LEU A 515 0.38 52.80 -0.67
CA LEU A 515 0.18 51.37 -0.97
C LEU A 515 1.14 50.90 -2.06
N TRP A 516 1.68 49.71 -1.90
CA TRP A 516 2.45 48.99 -2.91
C TRP A 516 1.58 47.90 -3.53
N ILE A 517 1.55 47.84 -4.85
CA ILE A 517 0.68 46.97 -5.63
C ILE A 517 1.52 46.24 -6.68
N GLY A 518 1.65 44.93 -6.51
CA GLY A 518 2.24 44.05 -7.51
C GLY A 518 1.22 43.74 -8.60
N THR A 519 1.68 43.70 -9.84
CA THR A 519 0.83 43.36 -10.98
C THR A 519 1.46 42.26 -11.81
N TRP A 520 0.62 41.49 -12.51
CA TRP A 520 1.09 40.54 -13.51
C TRP A 520 1.48 41.27 -14.79
N SER A 521 2.70 41.04 -15.27
CA SER A 521 3.32 41.68 -16.44
C SER A 521 3.47 43.22 -16.39
N GLY A 522 3.01 43.90 -15.34
CA GLY A 522 3.04 45.35 -15.22
C GLY A 522 4.09 45.89 -14.24
N GLY A 523 4.75 45.01 -13.47
CA GLY A 523 5.71 45.37 -12.43
C GLY A 523 5.08 45.80 -11.11
N LEU A 524 5.84 46.53 -10.31
CA LEU A 524 5.46 47.04 -9.00
C LEU A 524 4.94 48.49 -9.12
N ASN A 525 3.84 48.80 -8.44
CA ASN A 525 3.25 50.13 -8.41
C ASN A 525 3.24 50.66 -6.96
N ARG A 526 3.41 51.97 -6.80
CA ARG A 526 3.19 52.68 -5.54
C ARG A 526 2.05 53.68 -5.74
N LEU A 527 0.93 53.48 -5.06
CA LEU A 527 -0.20 54.40 -4.99
C LEU A 527 0.00 55.37 -3.83
N ASP A 528 -0.08 56.66 -4.13
CA ASP A 528 -0.15 57.74 -3.16
C ASP A 528 -1.62 57.97 -2.77
N LEU A 529 -1.95 57.74 -1.49
CA LEU A 529 -3.34 57.73 -1.00
C LEU A 529 -3.94 59.15 -0.87
N GLU A 530 -3.12 60.20 -0.85
CA GLU A 530 -3.60 61.58 -0.81
C GLU A 530 -3.98 62.09 -2.21
N THR A 531 -3.24 61.64 -3.23
CA THR A 531 -3.36 62.16 -4.61
C THR A 531 -4.03 61.20 -5.59
N ASP A 532 -4.25 59.94 -5.20
CA ASP A 532 -4.72 58.84 -6.04
C ASP A 532 -3.84 58.60 -7.29
N LYS A 533 -2.53 58.88 -7.19
CA LYS A 533 -1.57 58.72 -8.30
C LYS A 533 -0.60 57.57 -8.09
N PHE A 534 -0.30 56.87 -9.18
CA PHE A 534 0.62 55.74 -9.20
C PHE A 534 2.03 56.13 -9.68
N THR A 535 3.04 55.57 -9.01
CA THR A 535 4.44 55.51 -9.47
C THR A 535 4.76 54.07 -9.86
N ARG A 536 5.34 53.84 -11.03
CA ARG A 536 5.57 52.50 -11.60
C ARG A 536 7.07 52.13 -11.56
N TYR A 537 7.37 50.91 -11.13
CA TYR A 537 8.68 50.28 -11.13
C TYR A 537 8.61 49.03 -12.00
N GLN A 538 9.37 49.01 -13.09
CA GLN A 538 9.31 47.95 -14.09
C GLN A 538 10.70 47.40 -14.38
N HIS A 539 10.75 46.18 -14.91
CA HIS A 539 11.96 45.58 -15.43
C HIS A 539 12.47 46.34 -16.64
N ILE A 540 13.71 46.79 -16.56
CA ILE A 540 14.43 47.42 -17.66
C ILE A 540 15.55 46.45 -18.08
N PRO A 541 15.51 45.89 -19.30
CA PRO A 541 16.53 44.97 -19.75
C PRO A 541 17.94 45.55 -19.60
N TYR A 542 18.84 44.76 -19.01
CA TYR A 542 20.24 45.09 -18.73
C TYR A 542 20.50 46.15 -17.67
N ASP A 543 19.49 46.66 -16.96
CA ASP A 543 19.66 47.51 -15.79
C ASP A 543 19.56 46.67 -14.49
N PRO A 544 20.69 46.39 -13.81
CA PRO A 544 20.72 45.58 -12.59
C PRO A 544 20.15 46.31 -11.37
N HIS A 545 19.70 47.55 -11.52
CA HIS A 545 19.06 48.33 -10.46
C HIS A 545 17.55 48.49 -10.68
N SER A 546 17.00 47.96 -11.77
CA SER A 546 15.55 47.91 -12.06
C SER A 546 14.93 46.61 -11.54
N LEU A 547 13.60 46.48 -11.52
CA LEU A 547 12.95 45.25 -11.06
C LEU A 547 13.42 44.02 -11.87
N SER A 548 13.62 42.86 -11.26
CA SER A 548 14.19 41.71 -11.97
C SER A 548 13.24 41.10 -13.03
N ASP A 549 11.93 41.17 -12.81
CA ASP A 549 10.87 40.69 -13.70
C ASP A 549 9.54 41.43 -13.41
N ASN A 550 8.68 41.59 -14.41
CA ASN A 550 7.43 42.37 -14.29
C ASN A 550 6.24 41.59 -13.73
N CYS A 551 6.36 40.29 -13.47
CA CYS A 551 5.33 39.46 -12.85
C CYS A 551 5.58 39.39 -11.35
N VAL A 552 5.07 40.39 -10.62
CA VAL A 552 5.20 40.46 -9.16
C VAL A 552 4.19 39.51 -8.50
N THR A 553 4.69 38.61 -7.66
CA THR A 553 3.92 37.53 -7.02
C THR A 553 3.74 37.75 -5.51
N SER A 554 4.74 38.35 -4.85
CA SER A 554 4.70 38.65 -3.42
C SER A 554 5.40 39.97 -3.09
N ILE A 555 4.93 40.64 -2.04
CA ILE A 555 5.55 41.85 -1.48
C ILE A 555 5.58 41.65 0.03
N TYR A 556 6.76 41.82 0.63
CA TYR A 556 6.94 41.65 2.07
C TYR A 556 7.86 42.73 2.63
N LYS A 557 7.49 43.30 3.78
CA LYS A 557 8.36 44.23 4.51
C LYS A 557 8.94 43.51 5.72
N ASP A 558 10.26 43.45 5.78
CA ASP A 558 10.93 42.86 6.93
C ASP A 558 10.98 43.80 8.14
N GLN A 559 11.39 43.27 9.29
CA GLN A 559 11.53 43.98 10.56
C GLN A 559 12.57 45.12 10.49
N SER A 560 13.52 45.06 9.55
CA SER A 560 14.50 46.13 9.30
C SER A 560 13.90 47.29 8.49
N GLY A 561 12.74 47.08 7.87
CA GLY A 561 12.05 48.03 7.01
C GLY A 561 12.40 47.93 5.53
N ALA A 562 13.18 46.92 5.13
CA ALA A 562 13.46 46.63 3.72
C ALA A 562 12.24 45.99 3.06
N LEU A 563 11.98 46.37 1.81
CA LEU A 563 10.89 45.81 1.01
C LEU A 563 11.45 44.73 0.09
N TRP A 564 10.91 43.52 0.23
CA TRP A 564 11.23 42.34 -0.56
C TRP A 564 10.12 42.07 -1.55
N ILE A 565 10.50 41.79 -2.80
CA ILE A 565 9.59 41.56 -3.90
C ILE A 565 9.91 40.20 -4.50
N GLY A 566 8.95 39.29 -4.47
CA GLY A 566 9.02 38.04 -5.20
C GLY A 566 8.51 38.22 -6.63
N THR A 567 9.16 37.55 -7.57
CA THR A 567 8.74 37.55 -8.97
C THR A 567 8.54 36.12 -9.49
N TRP A 568 7.77 35.98 -10.58
CA TRP A 568 7.49 34.67 -11.17
C TRP A 568 8.71 34.02 -11.87
N GLY A 569 9.67 34.81 -12.35
CA GLY A 569 10.83 34.27 -13.07
C GLY A 569 12.11 35.10 -12.99
N GLY A 570 12.13 36.15 -12.17
CA GLY A 570 13.29 37.01 -11.95
C GLY A 570 14.02 36.75 -10.62
N GLY A 571 13.49 35.85 -9.79
CA GLY A 571 13.97 35.57 -8.44
C GLY A 571 13.38 36.51 -7.39
N LEU A 572 14.18 36.74 -6.33
CA LEU A 572 13.86 37.61 -5.20
C LEU A 572 14.55 38.97 -5.38
N ASP A 573 13.81 40.04 -5.20
CA ASP A 573 14.31 41.41 -5.26
C ASP A 573 14.26 42.09 -3.89
N ARG A 574 15.29 42.86 -3.54
CA ARG A 574 15.29 43.77 -2.40
C ARG A 574 15.30 45.22 -2.90
N LEU A 575 14.29 46.01 -2.53
CA LEU A 575 14.18 47.43 -2.88
C LEU A 575 14.79 48.33 -1.80
N ASP A 576 15.75 49.15 -2.20
CA ASP A 576 16.20 50.30 -1.42
C ASP A 576 15.24 51.48 -1.63
N ARG A 577 14.57 51.90 -0.55
CA ARG A 577 13.49 52.89 -0.62
C ARG A 577 13.97 54.32 -0.85
N GLU A 578 15.21 54.66 -0.49
CA GLU A 578 15.74 56.01 -0.64
C GLU A 578 16.22 56.26 -2.06
N SER A 579 16.90 55.28 -2.64
CA SER A 579 17.45 55.34 -4.00
C SER A 579 16.48 54.86 -5.08
N GLY A 580 15.52 54.00 -4.72
CA GLY A 580 14.61 53.33 -5.66
C GLY A 580 15.28 52.20 -6.46
N GLN A 581 16.46 51.73 -6.03
CA GLN A 581 17.22 50.67 -6.71
C GLN A 581 16.91 49.28 -6.15
N PHE A 582 16.97 48.28 -7.01
CA PHE A 582 16.77 46.88 -6.66
C PHE A 582 18.09 46.10 -6.57
N THR A 583 18.15 45.11 -5.69
CA THR A 583 19.18 44.07 -5.61
C THR A 583 18.54 42.72 -5.90
N HIS A 584 19.10 41.90 -6.78
CA HIS A 584 18.50 40.63 -7.22
C HIS A 584 19.20 39.42 -6.61
N TYR A 585 18.42 38.44 -6.18
CA TYR A 585 18.86 37.10 -5.78
C TYR A 585 18.18 36.09 -6.71
N ARG A 586 18.99 35.33 -7.46
CA ARG A 586 18.53 34.39 -8.50
C ARG A 586 19.07 33.00 -8.25
N SER A 587 18.45 32.03 -8.90
CA SER A 587 18.91 30.64 -8.91
C SER A 587 20.11 30.46 -9.82
N ASP A 588 21.14 29.81 -9.28
CA ASP A 588 22.29 29.33 -10.03
C ASP A 588 22.46 27.84 -9.72
N TYR A 589 22.15 26.98 -10.69
CA TYR A 589 22.31 25.53 -10.57
C TYR A 589 23.75 25.09 -10.26
N GLY A 590 24.75 25.95 -10.48
CA GLY A 590 26.14 25.72 -10.12
C GLY A 590 26.49 26.07 -8.67
N ASP A 591 25.62 26.79 -7.95
CA ASP A 591 25.83 27.25 -6.59
C ASP A 591 24.67 26.81 -5.65
N PRO A 592 24.89 25.81 -4.78
CA PRO A 592 23.87 25.34 -3.83
C PRO A 592 23.53 26.38 -2.75
N HIS A 593 24.25 27.50 -2.67
CA HIS A 593 23.97 28.61 -1.76
C HIS A 593 23.19 29.76 -2.43
N SER A 594 22.84 29.63 -3.70
CA SER A 594 21.95 30.56 -4.41
C SER A 594 20.47 30.21 -4.17
N LEU A 595 19.53 31.02 -4.65
CA LEU A 595 18.09 30.73 -4.53
C LEU A 595 17.76 29.40 -5.24
N SER A 596 16.94 28.52 -4.68
CA SER A 596 16.70 27.21 -5.33
C SER A 596 15.90 27.31 -6.65
N HIS A 597 15.06 28.34 -6.81
CA HIS A 597 14.25 28.54 -8.03
C HIS A 597 13.88 30.02 -8.22
N ASP A 598 13.85 30.50 -9.47
CA ASP A 598 13.57 31.92 -9.80
C ASP A 598 12.09 32.34 -9.68
N THR A 599 11.22 31.39 -9.34
CA THR A 599 9.79 31.65 -9.10
C THR A 599 9.59 31.76 -7.61
N VAL A 600 9.48 32.98 -7.10
CA VAL A 600 9.23 33.25 -5.68
C VAL A 600 7.74 33.44 -5.49
N LEU A 601 7.09 32.62 -4.66
CA LEU A 601 5.63 32.66 -4.47
C LEU A 601 5.23 33.31 -3.14
N SER A 602 6.04 33.10 -2.10
CA SER A 602 5.77 33.63 -0.76
C SER A 602 7.07 34.05 -0.07
N ILE A 603 6.98 35.06 0.78
CA ILE A 603 8.09 35.59 1.58
C ILE A 603 7.53 35.81 2.98
N TYR A 604 8.23 35.32 3.99
CA TYR A 604 7.83 35.46 5.38
C TYR A 604 9.07 35.62 6.27
N GLU A 605 9.01 36.48 7.28
CA GLU A 605 10.06 36.59 8.29
C GLU A 605 9.51 36.08 9.62
N ASP A 606 10.19 35.08 10.19
CA ASP A 606 9.78 34.50 11.46
C ASP A 606 10.09 35.41 12.66
N GLN A 607 9.58 35.05 13.83
CA GLN A 607 9.79 35.81 15.06
C GLN A 607 11.27 35.90 15.48
N SER A 608 12.13 35.01 14.95
CA SER A 608 13.57 35.05 15.18
C SER A 608 14.33 35.98 14.23
N GLY A 609 13.66 36.51 13.20
CA GLY A 609 14.21 37.42 12.19
C GLY A 609 14.79 36.72 10.96
N VAL A 610 14.56 35.41 10.82
CA VAL A 610 14.98 34.63 9.66
C VAL A 610 13.97 34.81 8.54
N LEU A 611 14.48 35.09 7.33
CA LEU A 611 13.65 35.27 6.15
C LEU A 611 13.51 33.93 5.43
N TRP A 612 12.27 33.52 5.23
CA TRP A 612 11.85 32.30 4.56
C TRP A 612 11.19 32.62 3.22
N ILE A 613 11.61 31.91 2.18
CA ILE A 613 11.19 32.14 0.80
C ILE A 613 10.61 30.84 0.25
N GLY A 614 9.31 30.87 -0.06
CA GLY A 614 8.62 29.78 -0.72
C GLY A 614 8.73 29.93 -2.23
N THR A 615 9.19 28.88 -2.91
CA THR A 615 9.41 28.91 -4.36
C THR A 615 8.44 28.03 -5.13
N GLY A 616 8.34 28.23 -6.45
CA GLY A 616 7.43 27.53 -7.35
C GLY A 616 7.90 26.16 -7.85
N GLY A 617 8.88 25.54 -7.20
CA GLY A 617 9.48 24.29 -7.65
C GLY A 617 10.85 23.96 -7.07
N GLY A 618 11.37 24.75 -6.12
CA GLY A 618 12.61 24.47 -5.40
C GLY A 618 12.44 24.41 -3.88
N GLY A 619 11.20 24.25 -3.40
CA GLY A 619 10.86 24.13 -1.99
C GLY A 619 10.96 25.42 -1.19
N LEU A 620 11.17 25.24 0.12
CA LEU A 620 11.36 26.30 1.10
C LEU A 620 12.85 26.70 1.16
N ASN A 621 13.12 28.00 1.17
CA ASN A 621 14.48 28.54 1.24
C ASN A 621 14.63 29.39 2.50
N ARG A 622 15.69 29.13 3.27
CA ARG A 622 16.13 29.98 4.38
C ARG A 622 17.20 30.95 3.89
N PHE A 623 17.02 32.25 4.09
CA PHE A 623 17.99 33.27 3.70
C PHE A 623 18.84 33.74 4.88
N ASP A 624 20.16 33.60 4.75
CA ASP A 624 21.14 34.16 5.67
C ASP A 624 21.42 35.62 5.29
N ARG A 625 21.02 36.56 6.15
CA ARG A 625 21.18 38.00 5.90
C ARG A 625 22.63 38.51 5.98
N VAL A 626 23.53 37.75 6.61
CA VAL A 626 24.93 38.17 6.84
C VAL A 626 25.79 37.76 5.65
N GLU A 627 25.69 36.49 5.26
CA GLU A 627 26.44 35.95 4.13
C GLU A 627 25.70 36.14 2.79
N GLU A 628 24.42 36.53 2.84
CA GLU A 628 23.52 36.65 1.69
C GLU A 628 23.39 35.32 0.88
N THR A 629 23.34 34.20 1.60
CA THR A 629 23.25 32.83 1.04
C THR A 629 21.95 32.12 1.43
N PHE A 630 21.58 31.06 0.70
CA PHE A 630 20.37 30.27 0.91
C PHE A 630 20.64 28.84 1.39
N THR A 631 19.73 28.28 2.18
CA THR A 631 19.62 26.84 2.49
C THR A 631 18.25 26.35 2.01
N HIS A 632 18.18 25.18 1.37
CA HIS A 632 16.97 24.68 0.71
C HIS A 632 16.38 23.49 1.46
N TYR A 633 15.05 23.37 1.41
CA TYR A 633 14.30 22.23 1.93
C TYR A 633 13.19 21.88 0.93
N GLY A 634 13.30 20.74 0.27
CA GLY A 634 12.35 20.24 -0.73
C GLY A 634 11.84 18.83 -0.39
N GLU A 635 11.36 18.11 -1.41
CA GLU A 635 10.80 16.76 -1.28
C GLU A 635 11.81 15.76 -0.69
N GLN A 636 13.11 15.95 -0.98
CA GLN A 636 14.18 15.09 -0.45
C GLN A 636 14.35 15.24 1.07
N GLU A 637 14.06 16.42 1.61
CA GLU A 637 14.12 16.73 3.04
C GLU A 637 12.78 16.44 3.76
N GLY A 638 11.72 16.08 3.03
CA GLY A 638 10.44 15.63 3.58
C GLY A 638 9.26 16.58 3.34
N LEU A 639 9.43 17.66 2.58
CA LEU A 639 8.32 18.48 2.10
C LEU A 639 7.41 17.65 1.16
N PRO A 640 6.08 17.82 1.15
CA PRO A 640 5.22 16.98 0.34
C PRO A 640 5.21 17.35 -1.15
N ASP A 641 5.61 18.59 -1.49
CA ASP A 641 5.74 19.11 -2.85
C ASP A 641 6.62 20.36 -2.85
N ASP A 642 7.48 20.51 -3.87
CA ASP A 642 8.45 21.61 -3.98
C ASP A 642 7.85 22.99 -4.31
N THR A 643 6.53 23.09 -4.51
CA THR A 643 5.84 24.36 -4.71
C THR A 643 5.26 24.88 -3.40
N VAL A 644 5.92 25.85 -2.77
CA VAL A 644 5.46 26.48 -1.51
C VAL A 644 4.67 27.75 -1.80
N MET A 645 3.35 27.65 -1.74
CA MET A 645 2.41 28.72 -2.09
C MET A 645 2.28 29.80 -1.02
N GLY A 646 2.42 29.43 0.26
CA GLY A 646 2.16 30.30 1.40
C GLY A 646 2.88 29.82 2.64
N ILE A 647 3.26 30.76 3.50
CA ILE A 647 4.01 30.52 4.74
C ILE A 647 3.33 31.29 5.86
N LEU A 648 2.95 30.60 6.92
CA LEU A 648 2.49 31.19 8.18
C LEU A 648 3.32 30.60 9.33
N GLU A 649 3.44 31.32 10.44
CA GLU A 649 4.14 30.84 11.65
C GLU A 649 3.16 30.79 12.80
N ASP A 650 3.20 29.72 13.59
CA ASP A 650 2.39 29.58 14.80
C ASP A 650 3.04 30.23 16.04
N SER A 651 2.37 30.12 17.18
CA SER A 651 2.87 30.69 18.45
C SER A 651 4.08 29.95 19.04
N GLN A 652 4.42 28.77 18.51
CA GLN A 652 5.57 27.96 18.92
C GLN A 652 6.79 28.17 18.01
N GLY A 653 6.65 28.95 16.93
CA GLY A 653 7.70 29.19 15.95
C GLY A 653 7.80 28.11 14.87
N LEU A 654 6.78 27.26 14.73
CA LEU A 654 6.71 26.29 13.63
C LEU A 654 6.09 26.96 12.40
N LEU A 655 6.58 26.61 11.23
CA LEU A 655 6.08 27.14 9.96
C LEU A 655 5.04 26.21 9.36
N TRP A 656 3.92 26.77 8.92
CA TRP A 656 2.85 26.09 8.20
C TRP A 656 2.89 26.51 6.73
N LEU A 657 3.03 25.52 5.85
CA LEU A 657 3.33 25.68 4.44
C LEU A 657 2.23 25.04 3.61
N SER A 658 1.52 25.83 2.80
CA SER A 658 0.59 25.31 1.81
C SER A 658 1.32 24.97 0.51
N THR A 659 1.05 23.79 -0.06
CA THR A 659 1.74 23.29 -1.27
C THR A 659 0.76 22.86 -2.37
N GLN A 660 1.25 22.33 -3.50
CA GLN A 660 0.39 21.66 -4.47
C GLN A 660 -0.05 20.24 -4.04
N ARG A 661 0.54 19.68 -2.97
CA ARG A 661 0.20 18.36 -2.41
C ARG A 661 0.03 18.38 -0.90
N GLY A 662 -0.95 19.15 -0.44
CA GLY A 662 -1.34 19.20 0.97
C GLY A 662 -0.64 20.32 1.74
N LEU A 663 -0.70 20.20 3.07
CA LEU A 663 -0.17 21.17 4.02
C LEU A 663 1.01 20.55 4.77
N ALA A 664 2.07 21.32 5.03
CA ALA A 664 3.22 20.86 5.79
C ALA A 664 3.47 21.77 7.01
N ARG A 665 3.75 21.16 8.15
CA ARG A 665 4.29 21.85 9.34
C ARG A 665 5.78 21.56 9.42
N PHE A 666 6.60 22.60 9.38
CA PHE A 666 8.04 22.55 9.44
C PHE A 666 8.53 23.09 10.78
N ASP A 667 9.42 22.33 11.43
CA ASP A 667 10.12 22.77 12.64
C ASP A 667 11.50 23.32 12.25
N PRO A 668 11.75 24.63 12.36
CA PRO A 668 13.02 25.23 12.00
C PRO A 668 14.20 24.82 12.91
N GLN A 669 13.94 24.28 14.10
CA GLN A 669 14.98 23.87 15.05
C GLN A 669 15.47 22.45 14.77
N THR A 670 14.56 21.53 14.45
CA THR A 670 14.89 20.14 14.13
C THR A 670 15.04 19.89 12.62
N GLU A 671 14.63 20.85 11.78
CA GLU A 671 14.62 20.77 10.32
C GLU A 671 13.80 19.58 9.80
N THR A 672 12.65 19.31 10.43
CA THR A 672 11.76 18.18 10.08
C THR A 672 10.37 18.64 9.66
N PHE A 673 9.77 17.92 8.71
CA PHE A 673 8.40 18.14 8.23
C PHE A 673 7.39 17.16 8.82
N LYS A 674 6.19 17.63 9.07
CA LYS A 674 4.97 16.85 9.29
C LYS A 674 3.95 17.23 8.23
N ASN A 675 3.52 16.25 7.43
CA ASN A 675 2.65 16.50 6.28
C ASN A 675 1.22 16.03 6.55
N TYR A 676 0.27 16.83 6.09
CA TYR A 676 -1.16 16.61 6.20
C TYR A 676 -1.78 16.51 4.81
N SER A 677 -2.76 15.62 4.66
CA SER A 677 -3.42 15.34 3.39
C SER A 677 -4.94 15.44 3.51
N VAL A 678 -5.67 15.15 2.42
CA VAL A 678 -7.14 15.10 2.43
C VAL A 678 -7.67 14.13 3.50
N SER A 679 -6.95 13.04 3.79
CA SER A 679 -7.36 12.08 4.83
C SER A 679 -7.28 12.63 6.27
N ASP A 680 -6.65 13.80 6.45
CA ASP A 680 -6.57 14.53 7.72
C ASP A 680 -7.59 15.69 7.80
N GLY A 681 -8.47 15.84 6.80
CA GLY A 681 -9.51 16.87 6.74
C GLY A 681 -9.21 18.07 5.84
N LEU A 682 -8.16 18.00 5.01
CA LEU A 682 -7.86 19.10 4.07
C LEU A 682 -8.88 19.18 2.93
N GLN A 683 -9.20 20.40 2.49
CA GLN A 683 -10.15 20.71 1.40
C GLN A 683 -9.80 19.97 0.09
N GLY A 684 -8.51 19.75 -0.15
CA GLY A 684 -7.97 19.12 -1.33
C GLY A 684 -6.44 19.04 -1.24
N GLN A 685 -5.80 18.47 -2.26
CA GLN A 685 -4.34 18.45 -2.35
C GLN A 685 -3.78 19.81 -2.77
N GLU A 686 -4.43 20.49 -3.70
CA GLU A 686 -3.93 21.74 -4.29
C GLU A 686 -4.43 22.96 -3.51
N PHE A 687 -3.49 23.73 -2.96
CA PHE A 687 -3.74 25.04 -2.36
C PHE A 687 -3.47 26.18 -3.34
N SER A 688 -4.18 27.28 -3.17
CA SER A 688 -4.13 28.43 -4.07
C SER A 688 -3.10 29.47 -3.63
N LEU A 689 -2.42 30.08 -4.60
CA LEU A 689 -1.53 31.21 -4.37
C LEU A 689 -2.27 32.39 -3.73
N SER A 690 -1.77 32.92 -2.61
CA SER A 690 -2.35 34.03 -1.81
C SER A 690 -3.60 33.69 -0.98
N ALA A 691 -4.08 32.45 -1.01
CA ALA A 691 -5.20 32.01 -0.19
C ALA A 691 -4.74 31.53 1.19
N TYR A 692 -4.00 32.35 1.93
CA TYR A 692 -3.54 32.02 3.27
C TYR A 692 -3.55 33.25 4.18
N HIS A 693 -3.99 33.07 5.42
CA HIS A 693 -4.06 34.14 6.41
C HIS A 693 -3.97 33.59 7.83
N LYS A 694 -3.33 34.35 8.73
CA LYS A 694 -3.36 34.10 10.18
C LYS A 694 -4.08 35.26 10.86
N SER A 695 -5.13 34.95 11.60
CA SER A 695 -5.86 35.89 12.44
C SER A 695 -5.04 36.39 13.63
N ASP A 696 -5.52 37.46 14.26
CA ASP A 696 -4.97 37.96 15.52
C ASP A 696 -5.15 36.97 16.70
N SER A 697 -6.14 36.07 16.63
CA SER A 697 -6.33 35.01 17.63
C SER A 697 -5.36 33.83 17.45
N GLY A 698 -4.64 33.77 16.32
CA GLY A 698 -3.73 32.68 15.98
C GLY A 698 -4.33 31.59 15.08
N GLU A 699 -5.62 31.68 14.77
CA GLU A 699 -6.26 30.81 13.79
C GLU A 699 -5.68 31.02 12.39
N MET A 700 -5.44 29.93 11.68
CA MET A 700 -4.92 29.92 10.32
C MET A 700 -6.02 29.50 9.33
N PHE A 701 -5.99 30.14 8.17
CA PHE A 701 -6.86 29.87 7.05
C PHE A 701 -6.02 29.53 5.82
N PHE A 702 -6.37 28.47 5.12
CA PHE A 702 -5.73 28.06 3.87
C PHE A 702 -6.77 27.63 2.83
N GLY A 703 -6.84 28.35 1.71
CA GLY A 703 -7.78 28.11 0.61
C GLY A 703 -7.14 27.39 -0.57
N GLY A 704 -7.97 26.68 -1.33
CA GLY A 704 -7.52 25.94 -2.51
C GLY A 704 -8.61 25.77 -3.54
N VAL A 705 -8.56 24.63 -4.24
CA VAL A 705 -9.46 24.33 -5.36
C VAL A 705 -10.86 23.92 -4.91
N ASN A 706 -11.02 23.47 -3.67
CA ASN A 706 -12.22 22.87 -3.12
C ASN A 706 -12.70 23.52 -1.82
N GLY A 707 -12.52 24.82 -1.65
CA GLY A 707 -12.93 25.60 -0.49
C GLY A 707 -11.72 26.07 0.31
N PHE A 708 -11.89 26.20 1.62
CA PHE A 708 -10.77 26.53 2.52
C PHE A 708 -10.83 25.77 3.84
N ASN A 709 -9.67 25.55 4.42
CA ASN A 709 -9.51 25.02 5.76
C ASN A 709 -9.30 26.15 6.79
N ALA A 710 -9.86 25.96 7.98
CA ALA A 710 -9.64 26.80 9.16
C ALA A 710 -9.21 25.92 10.35
N PHE A 711 -8.19 26.35 11.09
CA PHE A 711 -7.75 25.63 12.28
C PHE A 711 -6.85 26.49 13.19
N TYR A 712 -6.80 26.12 14.46
CA TYR A 712 -5.80 26.59 15.41
C TYR A 712 -4.64 25.58 15.45
N PRO A 713 -3.38 25.98 15.18
CA PRO A 713 -2.23 25.07 15.20
C PRO A 713 -2.10 24.23 16.48
N GLU A 714 -2.41 24.81 17.64
CA GLU A 714 -2.37 24.14 18.96
C GLU A 714 -3.44 23.05 19.16
N HIS A 715 -4.48 23.04 18.31
CA HIS A 715 -5.53 22.02 18.30
C HIS A 715 -5.20 20.87 17.34
N VAL A 716 -4.24 21.04 16.43
CA VAL A 716 -3.76 19.98 15.54
C VAL A 716 -2.79 19.07 16.30
N ARG A 717 -3.35 18.03 16.92
CA ARG A 717 -2.60 17.07 17.75
C ARG A 717 -2.37 15.74 17.01
N ASP A 718 -1.20 15.16 17.25
CA ASP A 718 -0.88 13.82 16.78
C ASP A 718 -1.61 12.76 17.63
N ASN A 719 -1.94 11.64 16.99
CA ASN A 719 -2.41 10.46 17.69
C ASN A 719 -1.29 9.91 18.58
N ALA A 720 -1.46 9.97 19.91
CA ALA A 720 -0.47 9.48 20.88
C ALA A 720 -0.59 7.97 21.18
N TYR A 721 -1.55 7.27 20.58
CA TYR A 721 -1.77 5.85 20.84
C TYR A 721 -0.64 4.98 20.27
N VAL A 722 -0.03 4.17 21.13
CA VAL A 722 0.96 3.15 20.76
C VAL A 722 0.22 1.85 20.44
N PRO A 723 0.15 1.40 19.18
CA PRO A 723 -0.67 0.25 18.83
C PRO A 723 -0.01 -1.09 19.21
N PRO A 724 -0.78 -2.06 19.73
CA PRO A 724 -0.34 -3.45 19.79
C PRO A 724 -0.02 -3.96 18.38
N VAL A 725 1.07 -4.71 18.25
CA VAL A 725 1.48 -5.35 16.99
C VAL A 725 1.23 -6.84 17.12
N VAL A 726 0.54 -7.41 16.15
CA VAL A 726 0.14 -8.83 16.15
C VAL A 726 0.57 -9.49 14.85
N LEU A 727 0.97 -10.76 14.94
CA LEU A 727 1.19 -11.62 13.79
C LEU A 727 -0.16 -12.22 13.39
N THR A 728 -0.61 -12.02 12.16
CA THR A 728 -1.96 -12.39 11.71
C THR A 728 -1.96 -13.63 10.81
N SER A 729 -0.83 -13.96 10.19
CA SER A 729 -0.68 -15.16 9.38
C SER A 729 0.78 -15.61 9.32
N LEU A 730 0.97 -16.92 9.18
CA LEU A 730 2.24 -17.58 8.90
C LEU A 730 1.98 -18.71 7.92
N THR A 731 2.52 -18.59 6.71
CA THR A 731 2.32 -19.54 5.64
C THR A 731 3.64 -20.14 5.15
N GLN A 732 3.54 -21.26 4.44
CA GLN A 732 4.63 -21.88 3.70
C GLN A 732 4.11 -22.27 2.32
N GLY A 733 4.46 -21.51 1.29
CA GLY A 733 4.01 -21.76 -0.08
C GLY A 733 2.54 -21.40 -0.28
N GLY A 734 2.04 -20.46 0.54
CA GLY A 734 0.65 -20.02 0.56
C GLY A 734 -0.31 -20.91 1.38
N GLU A 735 0.19 -21.97 2.01
CA GLU A 735 -0.59 -22.79 2.96
C GLU A 735 -0.29 -22.40 4.41
N ASP A 736 -1.31 -22.32 5.26
CA ASP A 736 -1.16 -21.99 6.68
C ASP A 736 -0.30 -23.02 7.43
N VAL A 737 0.59 -22.52 8.27
CA VAL A 737 1.45 -23.35 9.13
C VAL A 737 0.71 -23.68 10.42
N ASP A 738 0.47 -24.97 10.67
CA ASP A 738 -0.09 -25.43 11.94
C ASP A 738 0.94 -25.27 13.08
N VAL A 739 0.72 -24.24 13.91
CA VAL A 739 1.51 -23.96 15.11
C VAL A 739 0.88 -24.54 16.39
N GLY A 740 -0.19 -25.34 16.25
CA GLY A 740 -0.91 -26.00 17.34
C GLY A 740 -1.77 -25.05 18.21
N GLN A 741 -1.78 -23.77 17.88
CA GLN A 741 -2.50 -22.69 18.55
C GLN A 741 -2.76 -21.55 17.55
N ALA A 742 -3.51 -20.54 17.97
CA ALA A 742 -3.69 -19.30 17.22
C ALA A 742 -2.35 -18.61 16.97
N ILE A 743 -2.14 -18.12 15.76
CA ILE A 743 -0.85 -17.54 15.34
C ILE A 743 -0.46 -16.32 16.18
N GLU A 744 -1.45 -15.57 16.67
CA GLU A 744 -1.27 -14.40 17.54
C GLU A 744 -0.67 -14.78 18.91
N SER A 745 -0.83 -16.04 19.32
CA SER A 745 -0.32 -16.59 20.58
C SER A 745 0.99 -17.37 20.40
N ALA A 746 1.38 -17.65 19.16
CA ALA A 746 2.57 -18.43 18.86
C ALA A 746 3.85 -17.76 19.36
N ARG A 747 4.69 -18.53 20.08
CA ARG A 747 6.00 -18.08 20.59
C ARG A 747 7.17 -18.76 19.91
N GLU A 748 6.93 -19.95 19.36
CA GLU A 748 7.91 -20.74 18.64
C GLU A 748 7.27 -21.51 17.49
N VAL A 749 8.04 -21.71 16.42
CA VAL A 749 7.67 -22.55 15.28
C VAL A 749 8.93 -23.26 14.77
N THR A 750 8.75 -24.50 14.31
CA THR A 750 9.84 -25.30 13.75
C THR A 750 9.54 -25.64 12.30
N PHE A 751 10.47 -25.33 11.42
CA PHE A 751 10.45 -25.72 10.02
C PHE A 751 11.50 -26.79 9.73
N HIS A 752 11.22 -27.64 8.74
CA HIS A 752 12.06 -28.77 8.38
C HIS A 752 12.54 -28.65 6.94
N TRP A 753 13.81 -28.96 6.70
CA TRP A 753 14.32 -29.14 5.33
C TRP A 753 13.51 -30.21 4.58
N PRO A 754 13.16 -30.02 3.28
CA PRO A 754 13.61 -28.94 2.39
C PRO A 754 12.83 -27.63 2.48
N ASN A 755 11.77 -27.55 3.29
CA ASN A 755 10.92 -26.38 3.39
C ASN A 755 11.46 -25.38 4.43
N ASN A 756 12.61 -24.77 4.13
CA ASN A 756 13.31 -23.79 4.98
C ASN A 756 12.98 -22.33 4.60
N PHE A 757 11.72 -22.09 4.24
CA PHE A 757 11.18 -20.78 3.90
C PHE A 757 9.82 -20.59 4.56
N PHE A 758 9.41 -19.35 4.78
CA PHE A 758 8.09 -19.00 5.29
C PHE A 758 7.71 -17.59 4.86
N GLU A 759 6.42 -17.36 4.74
CA GLU A 759 5.83 -16.03 4.57
C GLU A 759 4.99 -15.68 5.80
N PHE A 760 4.85 -14.40 6.10
CA PHE A 760 4.16 -13.96 7.32
C PHE A 760 3.47 -12.62 7.10
N GLU A 761 2.32 -12.45 7.76
CA GLU A 761 1.56 -11.19 7.81
C GLU A 761 1.38 -10.70 9.24
N PHE A 762 1.22 -9.39 9.39
CA PHE A 762 1.08 -8.74 10.69
C PHE A 762 0.27 -7.46 10.58
N ALA A 763 -0.24 -6.98 11.72
CA ALA A 763 -0.98 -5.73 11.81
C ALA A 763 -0.61 -4.96 13.09
N ALA A 764 -0.59 -3.64 12.98
CA ALA A 764 -0.65 -2.73 14.13
C ALA A 764 -2.13 -2.39 14.35
N LEU A 765 -2.66 -2.69 15.53
CA LEU A 765 -4.08 -2.53 15.85
C LEU A 765 -4.41 -1.07 16.18
N SER A 766 -4.26 -0.22 15.16
CA SER A 766 -4.57 1.22 15.13
C SER A 766 -5.55 1.50 13.98
N TYR A 767 -6.79 1.81 14.36
CA TYR A 767 -7.92 1.92 13.44
C TYR A 767 -8.18 3.30 12.82
N THR A 768 -7.50 4.38 13.23
CA THR A 768 -7.75 5.74 12.75
C THR A 768 -7.54 5.89 11.24
N GLN A 769 -6.32 5.61 10.78
CA GLN A 769 -5.91 5.60 9.38
C GLN A 769 -4.94 4.40 9.17
N PRO A 770 -5.45 3.15 9.23
CA PRO A 770 -4.59 1.95 9.23
C PRO A 770 -3.67 1.87 8.00
N GLU A 771 -4.10 2.39 6.85
CA GLU A 771 -3.31 2.49 5.62
C GLU A 771 -2.04 3.35 5.75
N ARG A 772 -1.95 4.20 6.78
CA ARG A 772 -0.78 5.04 7.07
C ARG A 772 0.14 4.49 8.16
N ASN A 773 -0.26 3.42 8.85
CA ASN A 773 0.59 2.76 9.83
C ASN A 773 1.89 2.30 9.16
N GLN A 774 3.04 2.55 9.79
CA GLN A 774 4.35 2.14 9.27
C GLN A 774 4.85 0.89 10.00
N TYR A 775 5.57 0.03 9.28
CA TYR A 775 6.06 -1.25 9.80
C TYR A 775 7.55 -1.48 9.56
N ALA A 776 8.15 -2.24 10.46
CA ALA A 776 9.50 -2.76 10.29
C ALA A 776 9.62 -4.19 10.85
N TYR A 777 10.42 -5.03 10.19
CA TYR A 777 10.72 -6.37 10.68
C TYR A 777 12.20 -6.73 10.55
N MET A 778 12.64 -7.71 11.34
CA MET A 778 14.01 -8.20 11.35
C MET A 778 14.02 -9.68 11.78
N LEU A 779 14.81 -10.51 11.11
CA LEU A 779 15.08 -11.89 11.52
C LEU A 779 16.47 -11.94 12.18
N GLU A 780 16.48 -11.89 13.51
CA GLU A 780 17.74 -11.98 14.28
C GLU A 780 18.43 -13.32 13.98
N GLY A 781 19.70 -13.25 13.61
CA GLY A 781 20.49 -14.39 13.12
C GLY A 781 20.58 -14.48 11.59
N PHE A 782 19.87 -13.62 10.86
CA PHE A 782 19.96 -13.47 9.40
C PHE A 782 20.18 -12.02 8.98
N ASP A 783 19.36 -11.08 9.46
CA ASP A 783 19.49 -9.65 9.17
C ASP A 783 20.45 -8.94 10.14
N GLU A 784 21.14 -7.89 9.65
CA GLU A 784 21.99 -7.01 10.48
C GLU A 784 21.24 -5.77 11.01
N GLU A 785 20.24 -5.27 10.28
CA GLU A 785 19.46 -4.05 10.61
C GLU A 785 17.95 -4.27 10.39
N TRP A 786 17.12 -3.35 10.89
CA TRP A 786 15.67 -3.38 10.68
C TRP A 786 15.29 -3.06 9.22
N ASN A 787 14.39 -3.86 8.66
CA ASN A 787 13.81 -3.58 7.34
C ASN A 787 12.55 -2.70 7.50
N TYR A 788 12.65 -1.40 7.22
CA TYR A 788 11.51 -0.48 7.17
C TYR A 788 10.78 -0.61 5.83
N ILE A 789 9.51 -1.01 5.85
CA ILE A 789 8.78 -1.45 4.64
C ILE A 789 7.58 -0.56 4.28
N GLY A 790 7.43 0.57 4.98
CA GLY A 790 6.31 1.49 4.82
C GLY A 790 5.02 0.91 5.41
N ALA A 791 3.90 1.08 4.70
CA ALA A 791 2.60 0.53 5.07
C ALA A 791 2.38 -0.95 4.65
N ARG A 792 3.40 -1.62 4.10
CA ARG A 792 3.32 -3.05 3.76
C ARG A 792 3.23 -3.88 5.04
N ARG A 793 2.39 -4.91 5.01
CA ARG A 793 2.02 -5.74 6.17
C ARG A 793 2.34 -7.23 6.02
N PHE A 794 3.25 -7.56 5.10
CA PHE A 794 3.71 -8.92 4.87
C PHE A 794 5.23 -8.95 4.62
N GLY A 795 5.83 -10.10 4.90
CA GLY A 795 7.26 -10.38 4.67
C GLY A 795 7.49 -11.85 4.36
N GLN A 796 8.70 -12.18 3.90
CA GLN A 796 9.08 -13.56 3.61
C GLN A 796 10.58 -13.76 3.80
N TYR A 797 10.97 -14.96 4.24
CA TYR A 797 12.36 -15.41 4.23
C TYR A 797 12.47 -16.73 3.49
N THR A 798 13.52 -16.87 2.67
CA THR A 798 13.76 -18.06 1.87
C THR A 798 15.19 -18.58 2.08
N ASN A 799 15.40 -19.87 1.80
CA ASN A 799 16.72 -20.51 1.84
C ASN A 799 17.45 -20.37 3.18
N LEU A 800 16.73 -20.43 4.30
CA LEU A 800 17.33 -20.29 5.63
C LEU A 800 18.21 -21.49 5.98
N SER A 801 19.41 -21.23 6.48
CA SER A 801 20.31 -22.29 6.96
C SER A 801 19.75 -22.93 8.24
N GLY A 802 20.16 -24.17 8.55
CA GLY A 802 19.72 -24.81 9.79
C GLY A 802 20.23 -24.08 11.03
N GLY A 803 19.33 -23.74 11.95
CA GLY A 803 19.64 -22.90 13.11
C GLY A 803 18.40 -22.37 13.82
N ALA A 804 18.62 -21.57 14.86
CA ALA A 804 17.57 -20.85 15.58
C ALA A 804 17.66 -19.37 15.22
N TYR A 805 16.50 -18.79 14.89
CA TYR A 805 16.31 -17.40 14.51
C TYR A 805 15.22 -16.79 15.38
N ARG A 806 15.13 -15.46 15.40
CA ARG A 806 14.03 -14.75 16.08
C ARG A 806 13.47 -13.67 15.17
N LEU A 807 12.26 -13.90 14.66
CA LEU A 807 11.54 -12.90 13.89
C LEU A 807 11.00 -11.84 14.86
N ARG A 808 11.35 -10.58 14.62
CA ARG A 808 10.83 -9.43 15.36
C ARG A 808 10.12 -8.48 14.40
N ILE A 809 8.97 -7.99 14.82
CA ILE A 809 8.15 -7.07 14.03
C ILE A 809 7.72 -5.93 14.94
N LYS A 810 7.86 -4.70 14.48
CA LYS A 810 7.30 -3.51 15.12
C LYS A 810 6.44 -2.72 14.13
N GLY A 811 5.54 -1.91 14.68
CA GLY A 811 4.61 -1.10 13.92
C GLY A 811 4.32 0.21 14.62
N SER A 812 3.83 1.19 13.87
CA SER A 812 3.40 2.50 14.36
C SER A 812 1.94 2.76 14.03
N ASN A 813 1.38 3.81 14.64
CA ASN A 813 0.10 4.37 14.21
C ASN A 813 0.27 5.27 12.97
N ASN A 814 -0.81 5.93 12.56
CA ASN A 814 -0.86 6.82 11.40
C ASN A 814 0.04 8.07 11.51
N ASP A 815 0.40 8.47 12.73
CA ASP A 815 1.21 9.65 13.01
C ASP A 815 2.70 9.32 13.28
N GLY A 816 3.09 8.04 13.17
CA GLY A 816 4.47 7.59 13.31
C GLY A 816 4.91 7.28 14.75
N ILE A 817 3.97 7.10 15.68
CA ILE A 817 4.28 6.66 17.04
C ILE A 817 4.50 5.14 17.04
N TRP A 818 5.76 4.71 17.22
CA TRP A 818 6.18 3.31 17.14
C TRP A 818 5.99 2.54 18.44
N ASN A 819 5.50 1.31 18.33
CA ASN A 819 5.62 0.30 19.36
C ASN A 819 6.97 -0.42 19.23
N GLU A 820 7.97 0.03 19.97
CA GLU A 820 9.34 -0.53 19.93
C GLU A 820 9.47 -1.93 20.56
N GLU A 821 8.50 -2.37 21.36
CA GLU A 821 8.47 -3.73 21.91
C GLU A 821 8.08 -4.74 20.83
N GLY A 822 7.00 -4.43 20.10
CA GLY A 822 6.53 -5.22 18.96
C GLY A 822 6.12 -6.65 19.31
N VAL A 823 6.21 -7.55 18.32
CA VAL A 823 6.01 -8.99 18.48
C VAL A 823 7.28 -9.75 18.12
N ALA A 824 7.53 -10.88 18.80
CA ALA A 824 8.66 -11.75 18.52
C ALA A 824 8.25 -13.23 18.46
N LEU A 825 8.72 -13.94 17.42
CA LEU A 825 8.50 -15.36 17.19
C LEU A 825 9.84 -16.09 17.05
N THR A 826 10.05 -17.15 17.82
CA THR A 826 11.26 -17.98 17.71
C THR A 826 11.10 -18.97 16.56
N ILE A 827 12.05 -19.01 15.64
CA ILE A 827 11.99 -19.85 14.43
C ILE A 827 13.15 -20.83 14.46
N THR A 828 12.86 -22.12 14.46
CA THR A 828 13.87 -23.18 14.39
C THR A 828 13.84 -23.85 13.02
N ILE A 829 14.94 -23.78 12.28
CA ILE A 829 15.12 -24.49 11.01
C ILE A 829 15.95 -25.75 11.27
N VAL A 830 15.32 -26.92 11.12
CA VAL A 830 16.01 -28.21 11.27
C VAL A 830 16.86 -28.49 10.03
N PRO A 831 18.21 -28.57 10.14
CA PRO A 831 19.08 -28.85 9.01
C PRO A 831 18.86 -30.26 8.46
N PRO A 832 19.21 -30.51 7.18
CA PRO A 832 19.22 -31.85 6.63
C PRO A 832 20.19 -32.76 7.39
N PHE A 833 19.90 -34.07 7.43
CA PHE A 833 20.63 -35.01 8.29
C PHE A 833 22.14 -35.05 8.01
N TRP A 834 22.60 -34.76 6.79
CA TRP A 834 24.03 -34.75 6.45
C TRP A 834 24.81 -33.56 7.02
N GLU A 835 24.14 -32.48 7.41
CA GLU A 835 24.77 -31.35 8.09
C GLU A 835 24.90 -31.54 9.59
N THR A 836 24.25 -32.56 10.15
CA THR A 836 24.31 -32.86 11.58
C THR A 836 25.71 -33.31 12.01
N VAL A 837 26.08 -32.97 13.26
CA VAL A 837 27.40 -33.28 13.82
C VAL A 837 27.67 -34.79 13.85
N TRP A 838 26.68 -35.61 14.16
CA TRP A 838 26.86 -37.07 14.21
C TRP A 838 27.12 -37.64 12.82
N PHE A 839 26.42 -37.18 11.78
CA PHE A 839 26.63 -37.66 10.41
C PHE A 839 27.99 -37.24 9.89
N ARG A 840 28.37 -35.97 10.09
CA ARG A 840 29.73 -35.49 9.77
C ARG A 840 30.79 -36.30 10.51
N GLY A 841 30.55 -36.65 11.78
CA GLY A 841 31.40 -37.55 12.56
C GLY A 841 31.53 -38.95 11.96
N ILE A 842 30.41 -39.58 11.57
CA ILE A 842 30.40 -40.89 10.91
C ILE A 842 31.09 -40.82 9.55
N ALA A 843 30.86 -39.77 8.76
CA ALA A 843 31.50 -39.59 7.46
C ALA A 843 33.03 -39.45 7.61
N VAL A 844 33.50 -38.68 8.61
CA VAL A 844 34.92 -38.59 8.95
C VAL A 844 35.47 -39.94 9.42
N LEU A 845 34.75 -40.67 10.27
CA LEU A 845 35.16 -42.01 10.71
C LEU A 845 35.20 -43.02 9.57
N ALA A 846 34.24 -42.95 8.63
CA ALA A 846 34.21 -43.79 7.44
C ALA A 846 35.36 -43.43 6.48
N LEU A 847 35.68 -42.15 6.33
CA LEU A 847 36.83 -41.68 5.56
C LEU A 847 38.14 -42.17 6.19
N VAL A 848 38.32 -41.99 7.50
CA VAL A 848 39.49 -42.47 8.25
C VAL A 848 39.58 -43.99 8.18
N GLY A 849 38.45 -44.70 8.35
CA GLY A 849 38.36 -46.15 8.21
C GLY A 849 38.70 -46.62 6.80
N GLY A 850 38.27 -45.89 5.77
CA GLY A 850 38.62 -46.11 4.37
C GLY A 850 40.10 -45.86 4.09
N ILE A 851 40.69 -44.81 4.65
CA ILE A 851 42.14 -44.52 4.56
C ILE A 851 42.94 -45.62 5.26
N ILE A 852 42.54 -46.04 6.47
CA ILE A 852 43.19 -47.13 7.22
C ILE A 852 43.04 -48.46 6.48
N GLY A 853 41.84 -48.75 5.97
CA GLY A 853 41.55 -49.95 5.18
C GLY A 853 42.38 -49.99 3.90
N GLY A 854 42.41 -48.89 3.16
CA GLY A 854 43.24 -48.71 1.97
C GLY A 854 44.73 -48.81 2.28
N TYR A 855 45.20 -48.23 3.39
CA TYR A 855 46.58 -48.35 3.86
C TYR A 855 46.93 -49.81 4.21
N ARG A 856 46.06 -50.54 4.91
CA ARG A 856 46.27 -51.96 5.23
C ARG A 856 46.26 -52.85 4.00
N LEU A 857 45.37 -52.59 3.04
CA LEU A 857 45.36 -53.29 1.74
C LEU A 857 46.65 -53.00 0.96
N ARG A 858 47.13 -51.77 0.99
CA ARG A 858 48.42 -51.38 0.37
C ARG A 858 49.60 -52.08 1.03
N VAL A 859 49.68 -52.12 2.36
CA VAL A 859 50.77 -52.79 3.09
C VAL A 859 50.76 -54.30 2.82
N ARG A 860 49.58 -54.95 2.82
CA ARG A 860 49.45 -56.37 2.44
C ARG A 860 49.93 -56.65 1.01
N ASN A 861 49.60 -55.77 0.06
CA ASN A 861 50.08 -55.88 -1.32
C ASN A 861 51.60 -55.67 -1.42
N VAL A 862 52.18 -54.79 -0.61
CA VAL A 862 53.63 -54.54 -0.58
C VAL A 862 54.41 -55.70 0.06
N GLU A 863 53.90 -56.30 1.13
CA GLU A 863 54.50 -57.48 1.76
C GLU A 863 54.44 -58.71 0.86
N ALA A 864 53.34 -58.89 0.12
CA ALA A 864 53.21 -59.93 -0.92
C ALA A 864 54.20 -59.72 -2.08
N GLN A 865 54.52 -58.45 -2.41
CA GLN A 865 55.51 -58.10 -3.44
C GLN A 865 56.96 -58.30 -2.96
N SER A 866 57.26 -58.07 -1.68
CA SER A 866 58.62 -58.21 -1.13
C SER A 866 59.11 -59.66 -1.12
N HIS A 867 58.23 -60.63 -0.90
CA HIS A 867 58.59 -62.06 -0.94
C HIS A 867 58.71 -62.63 -2.37
N ALA A 868 58.09 -61.99 -3.36
CA ALA A 868 58.22 -62.36 -4.76
C ALA A 868 59.49 -61.77 -5.44
N LEU A 869 60.20 -60.85 -4.76
CA LEU A 869 61.30 -60.07 -5.31
C LEU A 869 62.70 -60.69 -5.10
N GLU A 870 62.88 -61.63 -4.16
CA GLU A 870 64.19 -62.28 -3.92
C GLU A 870 64.52 -63.37 -4.97
N THR A 871 63.51 -63.93 -5.64
CA THR A 871 63.68 -65.03 -6.62
C THR A 871 63.73 -64.54 -8.07
N LEU A 872 63.63 -63.23 -8.31
CA LEU A 872 63.52 -62.63 -9.65
C LEU A 872 64.61 -61.56 -9.93
N VAL A 873 65.73 -61.62 -9.21
CA VAL A 873 66.87 -60.68 -9.35
C VAL A 873 67.99 -61.25 -10.25
N GLU A 874 67.92 -62.51 -10.69
CA GLU A 874 68.94 -63.11 -11.57
C GLU A 874 68.64 -63.04 -13.08
N GLU A 875 67.45 -62.62 -13.54
CA GLU A 875 67.04 -62.87 -14.93
C GLU A 875 66.72 -61.66 -15.84
N ARG A 876 66.76 -60.40 -15.39
CA ARG A 876 66.36 -59.26 -16.27
C ARG A 876 67.15 -57.96 -16.16
N THR A 877 68.46 -58.04 -15.90
CA THR A 877 69.41 -57.03 -16.41
C THR A 877 69.51 -57.16 -17.94
N HIS A 878 68.67 -56.39 -18.67
CA HIS A 878 68.71 -56.08 -20.12
C HIS A 878 67.35 -56.15 -20.86
N ALA A 879 66.29 -55.54 -20.34
CA ALA A 879 65.09 -55.29 -21.15
C ALA A 879 64.45 -53.91 -20.86
N LEU A 880 65.31 -52.90 -20.76
CA LEU A 880 64.97 -51.51 -20.46
C LEU A 880 64.70 -50.73 -21.77
N GLU A 881 63.80 -51.25 -22.61
CA GLU A 881 63.37 -50.57 -23.86
C GLU A 881 61.85 -50.65 -24.11
N HIS A 882 61.04 -51.20 -23.19
CA HIS A 882 59.56 -51.24 -23.33
C HIS A 882 58.80 -50.20 -22.47
N ARG A 883 59.48 -49.34 -21.70
CA ARG A 883 58.83 -48.29 -20.88
C ARG A 883 58.60 -46.95 -21.59
N THR A 884 58.98 -46.81 -22.85
CA THR A 884 58.84 -45.55 -23.59
C THR A 884 57.57 -45.46 -24.43
N ARG A 885 56.69 -46.49 -24.45
CA ARG A 885 55.44 -46.49 -25.23
C ARG A 885 54.16 -46.22 -24.42
N GLU A 886 54.15 -46.40 -23.09
CA GLU A 886 52.96 -46.13 -22.25
C GLU A 886 52.82 -44.65 -21.83
N SER A 887 53.88 -43.84 -21.89
CA SER A 887 53.84 -42.43 -21.48
C SER A 887 53.31 -41.47 -22.55
N GLU A 888 53.26 -41.89 -23.82
CA GLU A 888 52.74 -41.07 -24.92
C GLU A 888 51.23 -41.27 -25.14
N GLN A 889 50.68 -42.44 -24.80
CA GLN A 889 49.24 -42.74 -24.89
C GLN A 889 48.40 -41.95 -23.86
N ARG A 890 48.86 -41.83 -22.61
CA ARG A 890 48.14 -41.08 -21.56
C ARG A 890 48.04 -39.57 -21.79
N LYS A 891 48.90 -39.02 -22.65
CA LYS A 891 48.89 -37.61 -23.02
C LYS A 891 47.84 -37.32 -24.10
N GLN A 892 47.57 -38.27 -25.00
CA GLN A 892 46.58 -38.13 -26.07
C GLN A 892 45.13 -38.26 -25.56
N GLU A 893 44.86 -39.11 -24.58
CA GLU A 893 43.53 -39.22 -23.94
C GLU A 893 43.13 -37.94 -23.19
N LEU A 894 44.09 -37.30 -22.51
CA LEU A 894 43.84 -36.05 -21.78
C LEU A 894 43.51 -34.89 -22.73
N GLU A 895 44.22 -34.80 -23.87
CA GLU A 895 43.99 -33.77 -24.89
C GLU A 895 42.61 -33.91 -25.58
N ALA A 896 42.11 -35.15 -25.78
CA ALA A 896 40.79 -35.40 -26.34
C ALA A 896 39.65 -34.95 -25.39
N LEU A 897 39.78 -35.22 -24.09
CA LEU A 897 38.80 -34.77 -23.08
C LEU A 897 38.80 -33.25 -22.91
N TYR A 898 39.96 -32.58 -22.99
CA TYR A 898 40.03 -31.11 -22.95
C TYR A 898 39.37 -30.45 -24.16
N ARG A 899 39.47 -31.04 -25.36
CA ARG A 899 38.78 -30.53 -26.55
C ARG A 899 37.26 -30.67 -26.46
N ALA A 900 36.78 -31.81 -25.96
CA ALA A 900 35.35 -32.00 -25.70
C ALA A 900 34.81 -30.98 -24.69
N ASP A 901 35.58 -30.69 -23.64
CA ASP A 901 35.22 -29.69 -22.62
C ASP A 901 35.05 -28.28 -23.20
N ALA A 902 36.02 -27.84 -24.02
CA ALA A 902 36.01 -26.51 -24.62
C ALA A 902 34.85 -26.30 -25.59
N GLU A 903 34.43 -27.35 -26.29
CA GLU A 903 33.32 -27.28 -27.25
C GLU A 903 31.95 -27.34 -26.57
N LEU A 904 31.81 -28.11 -25.48
CA LEU A 904 30.56 -28.18 -24.72
C LEU A 904 30.23 -26.86 -24.01
N HIS A 905 31.23 -26.17 -23.45
CA HIS A 905 31.02 -24.88 -22.76
C HIS A 905 30.80 -23.70 -23.71
N ARG A 906 30.95 -23.88 -25.03
CA ARG A 906 30.66 -22.82 -26.03
C ARG A 906 29.17 -22.66 -26.32
N HIS A 907 28.36 -23.66 -25.97
CA HIS A 907 26.95 -23.69 -26.30
C HIS A 907 26.12 -23.36 -25.05
N LEU A 908 25.27 -22.34 -25.16
CA LEU A 908 24.42 -21.85 -24.05
C LEU A 908 23.00 -22.43 -24.09
N ARG A 909 22.65 -23.21 -25.12
CA ARG A 909 21.32 -23.83 -25.29
C ARG A 909 21.42 -25.34 -25.20
N LEU A 910 20.44 -25.95 -24.52
CA LEU A 910 20.47 -27.39 -24.24
C LEU A 910 20.57 -28.24 -25.51
N ASP A 911 19.75 -27.96 -26.54
CA ASP A 911 19.75 -28.76 -27.77
C ASP A 911 21.08 -28.74 -28.53
N GLN A 912 21.81 -27.61 -28.47
CA GLN A 912 23.13 -27.49 -29.09
C GLN A 912 24.21 -28.26 -28.32
N VAL A 913 24.14 -28.23 -26.98
CA VAL A 913 25.01 -29.06 -26.13
C VAL A 913 24.78 -30.54 -26.42
N LEU A 914 23.51 -30.97 -26.50
CA LEU A 914 23.16 -32.36 -26.82
C LEU A 914 23.65 -32.78 -28.20
N GLN A 915 23.47 -31.95 -29.23
CA GLN A 915 23.95 -32.26 -30.58
C GLN A 915 25.49 -32.36 -30.64
N ALA A 916 26.20 -31.41 -30.02
CA ALA A 916 27.66 -31.43 -29.95
C ALA A 916 28.17 -32.71 -29.26
N LEU A 917 27.48 -33.22 -28.24
CA LEU A 917 27.85 -34.48 -27.57
C LEU A 917 27.83 -35.67 -28.52
N VAL A 918 26.76 -35.83 -29.29
CA VAL A 918 26.62 -36.91 -30.26
C VAL A 918 27.70 -36.80 -31.34
N ASP A 919 27.97 -35.58 -31.82
CA ASP A 919 28.99 -35.32 -32.83
C ASP A 919 30.40 -35.67 -32.32
N ILE A 920 30.76 -35.20 -31.11
CA ILE A 920 32.04 -35.47 -30.45
C ILE A 920 32.23 -36.97 -30.22
N THR A 921 31.20 -37.70 -29.82
CA THR A 921 31.31 -39.15 -29.54
C THR A 921 31.62 -39.96 -30.79
N VAL A 922 30.94 -39.67 -31.91
CA VAL A 922 31.23 -40.30 -33.20
C VAL A 922 32.70 -40.06 -33.58
N ASP A 923 33.21 -38.85 -33.35
CA ASP A 923 34.57 -38.49 -33.75
C ASP A 923 35.65 -39.02 -32.80
N ILE A 924 35.41 -39.05 -31.48
CA ILE A 924 36.38 -39.47 -30.45
C ILE A 924 36.42 -40.99 -30.26
N VAL A 925 35.25 -41.63 -30.15
CA VAL A 925 35.12 -43.08 -29.88
C VAL A 925 34.94 -43.87 -31.20
N GLN A 926 35.07 -43.18 -32.34
CA GLN A 926 34.96 -43.72 -33.70
C GLN A 926 33.68 -44.54 -33.91
N ALA A 927 32.57 -44.09 -33.31
CA ALA A 927 31.27 -44.74 -33.45
C ALA A 927 30.70 -44.50 -34.85
N ASP A 928 30.06 -45.52 -35.43
CA ASP A 928 29.39 -45.34 -36.73
C ASP A 928 28.14 -44.48 -36.56
N LYS A 929 27.48 -44.61 -35.41
CA LYS A 929 26.24 -43.91 -35.05
C LYS A 929 26.25 -43.60 -33.56
N SER A 930 25.56 -42.53 -33.17
CA SER A 930 25.37 -42.19 -31.76
C SER A 930 24.03 -41.49 -31.57
N ALA A 931 23.38 -41.75 -30.45
CA ALA A 931 22.08 -41.17 -30.12
C ALA A 931 22.02 -40.83 -28.63
N LEU A 932 21.28 -39.78 -28.30
CA LEU A 932 21.02 -39.36 -26.94
C LEU A 932 19.51 -39.25 -26.72
N MET A 933 19.03 -40.03 -25.76
CA MET A 933 17.63 -40.14 -25.40
C MET A 933 17.43 -39.51 -24.02
N VAL A 934 16.47 -38.59 -23.88
CA VAL A 934 16.22 -37.84 -22.63
C VAL A 934 14.85 -38.20 -22.10
N TRP A 935 14.69 -38.14 -20.78
CA TRP A 935 13.42 -38.36 -20.11
C TRP A 935 12.40 -37.26 -20.50
N ASP A 936 11.24 -37.68 -21.01
CA ASP A 936 10.10 -36.79 -21.22
C ASP A 936 9.07 -37.02 -20.10
N GLU A 937 9.04 -36.11 -19.13
CA GLU A 937 8.15 -36.19 -17.97
C GLU A 937 6.66 -36.26 -18.34
N ARG A 938 6.25 -35.66 -19.46
CA ARG A 938 4.84 -35.65 -19.87
C ARG A 938 4.39 -36.97 -20.46
N ARG A 939 5.33 -37.73 -21.03
CA ARG A 939 5.05 -39.01 -21.71
C ARG A 939 5.49 -40.22 -20.90
N GLU A 940 6.18 -40.01 -19.77
CA GLU A 940 6.80 -41.03 -18.92
C GLU A 940 7.67 -42.03 -19.70
N LYS A 941 8.37 -41.54 -20.74
CA LYS A 941 9.21 -42.34 -21.64
C LYS A 941 10.50 -41.62 -21.99
N LEU A 942 11.54 -42.38 -22.31
CA LEU A 942 12.74 -41.85 -22.95
C LEU A 942 12.44 -41.60 -24.43
N VAL A 943 12.63 -40.36 -24.88
CA VAL A 943 12.47 -39.98 -26.28
C VAL A 943 13.81 -39.55 -26.86
N LEU A 944 14.03 -39.86 -28.13
CA LEU A 944 15.20 -39.36 -28.84
C LEU A 944 15.21 -37.83 -28.86
N ARG A 945 16.32 -37.22 -28.43
CA ARG A 945 16.53 -35.77 -28.57
C ARG A 945 17.43 -35.43 -29.73
N VAL A 946 18.54 -36.16 -29.89
CA VAL A 946 19.52 -35.95 -30.95
C VAL A 946 20.13 -37.27 -31.37
N ALA A 947 20.45 -37.40 -32.65
CA ALA A 947 21.09 -38.59 -33.23
C ALA A 947 21.99 -38.19 -34.40
N ARG A 948 23.05 -38.98 -34.62
CA ARG A 948 23.93 -38.89 -35.78
C ARG A 948 24.08 -40.28 -36.40
N GLY A 949 23.91 -40.34 -37.72
CA GLY A 949 24.09 -41.57 -38.50
C GLY A 949 22.88 -42.52 -38.55
N PHE A 950 21.76 -42.18 -37.90
CA PHE A 950 20.51 -42.95 -37.92
C PHE A 950 19.56 -42.48 -39.04
N GLY A 951 18.79 -43.40 -39.64
CA GLY A 951 17.79 -43.10 -40.65
C GLY A 951 16.55 -42.38 -40.08
N PRO A 952 15.85 -41.53 -40.87
CA PRO A 952 14.70 -40.76 -40.38
C PRO A 952 13.55 -41.62 -39.86
N GLU A 953 13.27 -42.75 -40.53
CA GLU A 953 12.22 -43.70 -40.12
C GLU A 953 12.56 -44.39 -38.80
N THR A 954 13.85 -44.64 -38.54
CA THR A 954 14.33 -45.23 -37.30
C THR A 954 14.26 -44.22 -36.16
N CYS A 955 14.71 -42.97 -36.38
CA CYS A 955 14.62 -41.90 -35.39
C CYS A 955 13.19 -41.67 -34.89
N ALA A 956 12.21 -41.72 -35.79
CA ALA A 956 10.79 -41.56 -35.43
C ALA A 956 10.25 -42.67 -34.51
N GLN A 957 10.89 -43.85 -34.48
CA GLN A 957 10.50 -45.00 -33.67
C GLN A 957 11.27 -45.09 -32.34
N MET A 958 12.26 -44.24 -32.11
CA MET A 958 13.08 -44.25 -30.89
C MET A 958 12.35 -43.61 -29.70
N SER A 959 11.51 -44.41 -29.06
CA SER A 959 10.84 -44.11 -27.79
C SER A 959 10.85 -45.35 -26.90
N PHE A 960 11.31 -45.21 -25.66
CA PHE A 960 11.60 -46.35 -24.79
C PHE A 960 10.94 -46.22 -23.42
N GLU A 961 10.40 -47.32 -22.92
CA GLU A 961 9.87 -47.42 -21.56
C GLU A 961 10.99 -47.81 -20.57
N PRO A 962 11.03 -47.21 -19.36
CA PRO A 962 11.98 -47.61 -18.32
C PRO A 962 11.93 -49.10 -18.02
N GLY A 963 13.11 -49.71 -17.83
CA GLY A 963 13.26 -51.13 -17.51
C GLY A 963 13.09 -52.10 -18.68
N VAL A 964 12.64 -51.64 -19.86
CA VAL A 964 12.42 -52.50 -21.05
C VAL A 964 13.58 -52.40 -22.04
N GLY A 965 14.16 -53.55 -22.39
CA GLY A 965 15.32 -53.65 -23.29
C GLY A 965 16.58 -52.98 -22.72
N THR A 966 17.64 -52.84 -23.53
CA THR A 966 18.93 -52.32 -23.06
C THR A 966 18.89 -50.83 -22.68
N VAL A 967 18.27 -49.99 -23.52
CA VAL A 967 18.09 -48.55 -23.23
C VAL A 967 17.26 -48.31 -21.97
N GLY A 968 16.10 -48.96 -21.84
CA GLY A 968 15.24 -48.84 -20.65
C GLY A 968 15.92 -49.35 -19.38
N HIS A 969 16.75 -50.39 -19.49
CA HIS A 969 17.55 -50.87 -18.35
C HIS A 969 18.54 -49.81 -17.85
N VAL A 970 19.30 -49.18 -18.75
CA VAL A 970 20.26 -48.11 -18.38
C VAL A 970 19.53 -46.95 -17.70
N ALA A 971 18.33 -46.60 -18.18
CA ALA A 971 17.50 -45.55 -17.57
C ALA A 971 17.06 -45.90 -16.15
N ALA A 972 16.60 -47.14 -15.94
CA ALA A 972 16.02 -47.58 -14.67
C ALA A 972 17.08 -47.90 -13.60
N THR A 973 18.22 -48.49 -13.98
CA THR A 973 19.26 -48.92 -13.04
C THR A 973 20.40 -47.91 -12.92
N GLY A 974 20.59 -47.07 -13.93
CA GLY A 974 21.75 -46.19 -14.01
C GLY A 974 23.07 -46.95 -14.13
N GLU A 975 23.05 -48.19 -14.63
CA GLU A 975 24.22 -49.01 -14.95
C GLU A 975 24.46 -49.02 -16.46
N ARG A 976 25.74 -49.01 -16.89
CA ARG A 976 26.09 -49.04 -18.32
C ARG A 976 25.87 -50.43 -18.92
N VAL A 977 25.47 -50.48 -20.19
CA VAL A 977 25.28 -51.72 -20.94
C VAL A 977 26.21 -51.73 -22.15
N ILE A 978 26.91 -52.85 -22.34
CA ILE A 978 27.83 -53.07 -23.47
C ILE A 978 27.44 -54.39 -24.14
N VAL A 979 27.30 -54.36 -25.46
CA VAL A 979 26.97 -55.52 -26.30
C VAL A 979 27.99 -55.61 -27.42
N GLU A 980 28.87 -56.61 -27.37
CA GLU A 980 29.97 -56.80 -28.33
C GLU A 980 29.55 -57.49 -29.64
N ASP A 981 28.49 -58.30 -29.59
CA ASP A 981 27.78 -58.81 -30.77
C ASP A 981 26.28 -58.94 -30.46
N VAL A 982 25.46 -58.17 -31.15
CA VAL A 982 24.00 -58.19 -31.06
C VAL A 982 23.43 -59.58 -31.27
N GLY A 983 23.99 -60.36 -32.20
CA GLY A 983 23.48 -61.70 -32.52
C GLY A 983 23.65 -62.71 -31.37
N ALA A 984 24.51 -62.40 -30.40
CA ALA A 984 24.83 -63.27 -29.27
C ALA A 984 24.21 -62.79 -27.94
N ASP A 985 23.65 -61.57 -27.87
CA ASP A 985 23.04 -61.03 -26.65
C ASP A 985 21.50 -61.04 -26.75
N PRO A 986 20.80 -61.87 -25.94
CA PRO A 986 19.35 -61.95 -25.98
C PRO A 986 18.64 -60.65 -25.58
N ARG A 987 19.32 -59.73 -24.86
CA ARG A 987 18.75 -58.42 -24.51
C ARG A 987 18.63 -57.49 -25.73
N ALA A 988 19.41 -57.73 -26.77
CA ALA A 988 19.35 -56.95 -28.01
C ALA A 988 18.12 -57.27 -28.87
N GLN A 989 17.44 -58.41 -28.65
CA GLN A 989 16.23 -58.79 -29.40
C GLN A 989 15.04 -57.84 -29.15
N ALA A 990 14.99 -57.18 -28.00
CA ALA A 990 13.94 -56.21 -27.67
C ALA A 990 13.95 -54.96 -28.55
N HIS A 991 15.05 -54.70 -29.27
CA HIS A 991 15.26 -53.51 -30.11
C HIS A 991 15.53 -53.86 -31.58
N ALA A 992 15.12 -55.05 -32.04
CA ALA A 992 15.35 -55.53 -33.41
C ALA A 992 14.83 -54.55 -34.48
N SER A 993 13.72 -53.85 -34.22
CA SER A 993 13.14 -52.82 -35.11
C SER A 993 14.03 -51.62 -35.35
N ILE A 994 15.03 -51.37 -34.50
CA ILE A 994 16.02 -50.30 -34.65
C ILE A 994 17.36 -50.87 -35.14
N ILE A 995 17.76 -52.00 -34.58
CA ILE A 995 19.08 -52.60 -34.81
C ILE A 995 19.20 -53.17 -36.24
N GLU A 996 18.17 -53.83 -36.77
CA GLU A 996 18.21 -54.47 -38.09
C GLU A 996 18.23 -53.46 -39.25
N PRO A 997 17.35 -52.43 -39.31
CA PRO A 997 17.38 -51.44 -40.39
C PRO A 997 18.70 -50.65 -40.42
N GLU A 998 19.30 -50.43 -39.26
CA GLU A 998 20.52 -49.66 -39.09
C GLU A 998 21.80 -50.52 -39.16
N SER A 999 21.67 -51.84 -39.35
CA SER A 999 22.80 -52.78 -39.40
C SER A 999 23.72 -52.72 -38.17
N ILE A 1000 23.18 -52.40 -36.98
CA ILE A 1000 23.98 -52.30 -35.75
C ILE A 1000 24.36 -53.71 -35.29
N ARG A 1001 25.64 -53.92 -35.01
CA ARG A 1001 26.20 -55.21 -34.61
C ARG A 1001 26.86 -55.19 -33.24
N SER A 1002 27.22 -54.03 -32.72
CA SER A 1002 27.67 -53.85 -31.34
C SER A 1002 27.39 -52.43 -30.87
N TYR A 1003 27.24 -52.22 -29.56
CA TYR A 1003 26.99 -50.90 -29.00
C TYR A 1003 27.36 -50.79 -27.52
N MET A 1004 27.54 -49.55 -27.08
CA MET A 1004 27.73 -49.17 -25.69
C MET A 1004 26.73 -48.09 -25.31
N GLN A 1005 26.03 -48.28 -24.20
CA GLN A 1005 25.02 -47.37 -23.68
C GLN A 1005 25.39 -46.98 -22.24
N VAL A 1006 25.51 -45.67 -21.99
CA VAL A 1006 25.88 -45.11 -20.68
C VAL A 1006 24.81 -44.13 -20.20
N PRO A 1007 24.54 -44.05 -18.90
CA PRO A 1007 23.60 -43.06 -18.36
C PRO A 1007 24.29 -41.70 -18.23
N ILE A 1008 23.57 -40.64 -18.58
CA ILE A 1008 23.93 -39.27 -18.20
C ILE A 1008 23.19 -38.96 -16.90
N LYS A 1009 23.94 -38.65 -15.83
CA LYS A 1009 23.38 -38.38 -14.50
C LYS A 1009 23.59 -36.92 -14.12
N VAL A 1010 22.51 -36.14 -14.05
CA VAL A 1010 22.51 -34.74 -13.58
C VAL A 1010 21.92 -34.72 -12.18
N GLY A 1011 22.60 -34.10 -11.21
CA GLY A 1011 22.14 -34.08 -9.80
C GLY A 1011 21.99 -35.46 -9.14
N GLY A 1012 22.58 -36.52 -9.70
CA GLY A 1012 22.44 -37.91 -9.22
C GLY A 1012 21.27 -38.69 -9.84
N VAL A 1013 20.41 -38.04 -10.64
CA VAL A 1013 19.28 -38.65 -11.35
C VAL A 1013 19.66 -38.92 -12.81
N VAL A 1014 19.20 -40.02 -13.41
CA VAL A 1014 19.45 -40.30 -14.84
C VAL A 1014 18.63 -39.34 -15.70
N PHE A 1015 19.29 -38.35 -16.29
CA PHE A 1015 18.72 -37.39 -17.22
C PHE A 1015 18.37 -38.04 -18.57
N GLY A 1016 19.23 -38.96 -19.01
CA GLY A 1016 19.07 -39.63 -20.29
C GLY A 1016 20.06 -40.78 -20.50
N VAL A 1017 19.90 -41.48 -21.62
CA VAL A 1017 20.77 -42.58 -22.05
C VAL A 1017 21.51 -42.16 -23.30
N PHE A 1018 22.83 -42.34 -23.28
CA PHE A 1018 23.73 -41.98 -24.37
C PHE A 1018 24.34 -43.23 -25.00
N SER A 1019 24.17 -43.39 -26.32
CA SER A 1019 24.62 -44.58 -27.06
C SER A 1019 25.75 -44.26 -28.04
N ALA A 1020 26.66 -45.23 -28.19
CA ALA A 1020 27.64 -45.32 -29.25
C ALA A 1020 27.47 -46.68 -29.94
N ASP A 1021 27.08 -46.67 -31.21
CA ASP A 1021 26.62 -47.82 -31.97
C ASP A 1021 27.50 -48.08 -33.19
N TYR A 1022 27.75 -49.35 -33.49
CA TYR A 1022 28.71 -49.78 -34.52
C TYR A 1022 28.11 -50.85 -35.43
N VAL A 1023 28.42 -50.82 -36.72
CA VAL A 1023 27.86 -51.74 -37.73
C VAL A 1023 28.60 -53.08 -37.83
N HIS A 1024 29.62 -53.28 -37.00
CA HIS A 1024 30.39 -54.53 -36.91
C HIS A 1024 30.52 -55.00 -35.44
N PRO A 1025 30.61 -56.32 -35.18
CA PRO A 1025 30.95 -56.82 -33.85
C PRO A 1025 32.35 -56.37 -33.44
N ARG A 1026 32.50 -55.86 -32.22
CA ARG A 1026 33.80 -55.47 -31.64
C ARG A 1026 33.79 -55.67 -30.13
N ALA A 1027 34.96 -56.01 -29.59
CA ALA A 1027 35.20 -55.95 -28.15
C ALA A 1027 35.58 -54.51 -27.76
N PHE A 1028 35.10 -54.03 -26.61
CA PHE A 1028 35.38 -52.68 -26.13
C PHE A 1028 36.46 -52.71 -25.05
N GLY A 1029 37.60 -52.09 -25.30
CA GLY A 1029 38.70 -52.04 -24.33
C GLY A 1029 38.36 -51.21 -23.08
N ASP A 1030 39.00 -51.50 -21.94
CA ASP A 1030 38.77 -50.78 -20.68
C ASP A 1030 39.05 -49.27 -20.78
N ASP A 1031 39.93 -48.84 -21.69
CA ASP A 1031 40.26 -47.43 -21.90
C ASP A 1031 39.17 -46.72 -22.73
N GLU A 1032 38.62 -47.35 -23.76
CA GLU A 1032 37.51 -46.81 -24.55
C GLU A 1032 36.23 -46.68 -23.72
N GLN A 1033 35.93 -47.69 -22.89
CA GLN A 1033 34.79 -47.65 -21.97
C GLN A 1033 34.95 -46.52 -20.94
N ARG A 1034 36.16 -46.33 -20.38
CA ARG A 1034 36.45 -45.25 -19.43
C ARG A 1034 36.33 -43.87 -20.07
N LEU A 1035 36.80 -43.73 -21.31
CA LEU A 1035 36.70 -42.49 -22.07
C LEU A 1035 35.23 -42.10 -22.35
N PHE A 1036 34.39 -43.05 -22.76
CA PHE A 1036 32.97 -42.78 -23.02
C PHE A 1036 32.17 -42.45 -21.76
N VAL A 1037 32.44 -43.13 -20.63
CA VAL A 1037 31.85 -42.77 -19.33
C VAL A 1037 32.30 -41.39 -18.87
N ALA A 1038 33.58 -41.03 -19.06
CA ALA A 1038 34.09 -39.71 -18.72
C ALA A 1038 33.43 -38.60 -19.56
N LEU A 1039 33.17 -38.85 -20.85
CA LEU A 1039 32.41 -37.94 -21.72
C LEU A 1039 30.96 -37.76 -21.23
N ALA A 1040 30.26 -38.84 -20.86
CA ALA A 1040 28.90 -38.77 -20.33
C ALA A 1040 28.82 -38.03 -18.98
N GLN A 1041 29.85 -38.11 -18.14
CA GLN A 1041 29.92 -37.34 -16.88
C GLN A 1041 30.16 -35.85 -17.12
N ARG A 1042 31.02 -35.49 -18.09
CA ARG A 1042 31.23 -34.07 -18.46
C ARG A 1042 30.00 -33.47 -19.13
N ALA A 1043 29.31 -34.26 -19.95
CA ALA A 1043 28.03 -33.91 -20.55
C ALA A 1043 27.00 -33.49 -19.50
N ALA A 1044 26.90 -34.23 -18.39
CA ALA A 1044 25.97 -33.91 -17.31
C ALA A 1044 26.22 -32.51 -16.70
N LEU A 1045 27.48 -32.11 -16.55
CA LEU A 1045 27.84 -30.79 -16.02
C LEU A 1045 27.47 -29.65 -16.98
N ALA A 1046 27.68 -29.86 -18.29
CA ALA A 1046 27.32 -28.89 -19.31
C ALA A 1046 25.80 -28.74 -19.46
N ILE A 1047 25.06 -29.86 -19.37
CA ILE A 1047 23.59 -29.88 -19.36
C ILE A 1047 23.04 -29.10 -18.16
N ASP A 1048 23.58 -29.32 -16.96
CA ASP A 1048 23.18 -28.61 -15.74
C ASP A 1048 23.37 -27.08 -15.89
N THR A 1049 24.52 -26.68 -16.45
CA THR A 1049 24.84 -25.27 -16.72
C THR A 1049 23.89 -24.66 -17.76
N ALA A 1050 23.57 -25.39 -18.84
CA ALA A 1050 22.63 -24.92 -19.85
C ALA A 1050 21.19 -24.81 -19.32
N GLN A 1051 20.75 -25.73 -18.45
CA GLN A 1051 19.43 -25.65 -17.80
C GLN A 1051 19.33 -24.45 -16.84
N LEU A 1052 20.38 -24.19 -16.06
CA LEU A 1052 20.47 -22.98 -15.22
C LEU A 1052 20.38 -21.69 -16.04
N TYR A 1053 21.02 -21.67 -17.21
CA TYR A 1053 20.97 -20.51 -18.12
C TYR A 1053 19.56 -20.31 -18.70
N GLU A 1054 18.88 -21.38 -19.14
CA GLU A 1054 17.48 -21.32 -19.60
C GLU A 1054 16.53 -20.83 -18.50
N GLN A 1055 16.66 -21.32 -17.27
CA GLN A 1055 15.87 -20.85 -16.12
C GLN A 1055 16.11 -19.36 -15.80
N THR A 1056 17.36 -18.90 -15.91
CA THR A 1056 17.70 -17.49 -15.69
C THR A 1056 17.11 -16.60 -16.79
N GLN A 1057 17.09 -17.07 -18.04
CA GLN A 1057 16.40 -16.36 -19.13
C GLN A 1057 14.88 -16.31 -18.91
N GLU A 1058 14.24 -17.37 -18.43
CA GLU A 1058 12.81 -17.37 -18.11
C GLU A 1058 12.46 -16.39 -16.99
N LEU A 1059 13.27 -16.34 -15.92
CA LEU A 1059 13.12 -15.36 -14.85
C LEU A 1059 13.25 -13.92 -15.34
N ALA A 1060 14.22 -13.65 -16.23
CA ALA A 1060 14.38 -12.34 -16.84
C ALA A 1060 13.17 -11.95 -17.71
N VAL A 1061 12.59 -12.89 -18.46
CA VAL A 1061 11.37 -12.66 -19.26
C VAL A 1061 10.16 -12.40 -18.37
N VAL A 1062 10.03 -13.06 -17.21
CA VAL A 1062 8.95 -12.80 -16.25
C VAL A 1062 9.11 -11.44 -15.58
N GLN A 1063 10.33 -11.06 -15.19
CA GLN A 1063 10.62 -9.73 -14.65
C GLN A 1063 10.33 -8.63 -15.67
N GLU A 1064 10.68 -8.84 -16.95
CA GLU A 1064 10.37 -7.91 -18.02
C GLU A 1064 8.86 -7.82 -18.30
N ARG A 1065 8.12 -8.94 -18.24
CA ARG A 1065 6.64 -8.95 -18.30
C ARG A 1065 6.01 -8.13 -17.19
N ASN A 1066 6.52 -8.23 -15.96
CA ASN A 1066 6.02 -7.47 -14.81
C ASN A 1066 6.40 -5.98 -14.86
N ARG A 1067 7.54 -5.65 -15.49
CA ARG A 1067 7.93 -4.26 -15.77
C ARG A 1067 7.02 -3.64 -16.83
N LEU A 1068 6.81 -4.34 -17.95
CA LEU A 1068 5.89 -3.94 -19.01
C LEU A 1068 4.46 -3.77 -18.49
N ALA A 1069 3.95 -4.69 -17.65
CA ALA A 1069 2.62 -4.53 -17.05
C ALA A 1069 2.45 -3.23 -16.24
N ARG A 1070 3.51 -2.76 -15.56
CA ARG A 1070 3.53 -1.48 -14.83
C ARG A 1070 3.63 -0.28 -15.76
N ASP A 1071 4.64 -0.25 -16.63
CA ASP A 1071 4.85 0.86 -17.58
C ASP A 1071 3.60 1.05 -18.49
N LEU A 1072 2.84 -0.02 -18.75
CA LEU A 1072 1.60 0.02 -19.52
C LEU A 1072 0.32 0.31 -18.69
N HIS A 1073 0.26 -0.03 -17.40
CA HIS A 1073 -0.79 0.45 -16.49
C HIS A 1073 -0.79 1.99 -16.45
N ASP A 1074 0.40 2.58 -16.41
CA ASP A 1074 0.57 4.03 -16.30
C ASP A 1074 0.12 4.75 -17.59
N ALA A 1075 0.40 4.19 -18.77
CA ALA A 1075 0.01 4.77 -20.07
C ALA A 1075 -1.52 4.78 -20.30
N VAL A 1076 -2.22 3.68 -19.97
CA VAL A 1076 -3.69 3.62 -20.08
C VAL A 1076 -4.34 4.58 -19.08
N THR A 1077 -3.80 4.67 -17.87
CA THR A 1077 -4.27 5.58 -16.82
C THR A 1077 -4.15 7.04 -17.28
N GLN A 1078 -3.01 7.44 -17.86
CA GLN A 1078 -2.81 8.79 -18.39
C GLN A 1078 -3.78 9.15 -19.53
N THR A 1079 -4.06 8.20 -20.43
CA THR A 1079 -4.98 8.41 -21.56
C THR A 1079 -6.43 8.55 -21.09
N LEU A 1080 -6.86 7.72 -20.13
CA LEU A 1080 -8.19 7.81 -19.54
C LEU A 1080 -8.35 9.06 -18.68
N PHE A 1081 -7.31 9.48 -17.96
CA PHE A 1081 -7.29 10.73 -17.19
C PHE A 1081 -7.48 11.95 -18.10
N SER A 1082 -6.75 12.00 -19.22
CA SER A 1082 -6.90 13.06 -20.23
C SER A 1082 -8.32 13.10 -20.82
N ALA A 1083 -8.93 11.94 -21.07
CA ALA A 1083 -10.31 11.87 -21.54
C ALA A 1083 -11.32 12.33 -20.47
N SER A 1084 -11.06 12.07 -19.18
CA SER A 1084 -11.89 12.55 -18.06
C SER A 1084 -11.87 14.07 -17.95
N LEU A 1085 -10.67 14.68 -18.00
CA LEU A 1085 -10.53 16.14 -17.95
C LEU A 1085 -11.30 16.84 -19.08
N ILE A 1086 -11.24 16.31 -20.30
CA ILE A 1086 -12.02 16.85 -21.42
C ILE A 1086 -13.52 16.64 -21.18
N ALA A 1087 -13.93 15.49 -20.63
CA ALA A 1087 -15.34 15.21 -20.34
C ALA A 1087 -15.93 16.12 -19.26
N GLU A 1088 -15.14 16.48 -18.25
CA GLU A 1088 -15.51 17.42 -17.18
C GLU A 1088 -15.61 18.87 -17.69
N ALA A 1089 -14.71 19.28 -18.60
CA ALA A 1089 -14.73 20.61 -19.20
C ALA A 1089 -15.79 20.77 -20.31
N LEU A 1090 -16.24 19.67 -20.91
CA LEU A 1090 -17.13 19.68 -22.08
C LEU A 1090 -18.46 20.42 -21.87
N PRO A 1091 -19.19 20.28 -20.74
CA PRO A 1091 -20.45 20.98 -20.53
C PRO A 1091 -20.30 22.51 -20.57
N ALA A 1092 -19.24 23.04 -19.94
CA ALA A 1092 -18.96 24.47 -19.91
C ALA A 1092 -18.59 25.02 -21.30
N ILE A 1093 -17.75 24.31 -22.04
CA ILE A 1093 -17.31 24.72 -23.39
C ILE A 1093 -18.44 24.55 -24.42
N TRP A 1094 -19.33 23.57 -24.25
CA TRP A 1094 -20.46 23.34 -25.15
C TRP A 1094 -21.49 24.47 -25.14
N GLU A 1095 -21.59 25.19 -24.02
CA GLU A 1095 -22.46 26.37 -23.89
C GLU A 1095 -21.82 27.63 -24.48
N SER A 1096 -20.49 27.77 -24.42
CA SER A 1096 -19.76 28.95 -24.92
C SER A 1096 -19.39 28.85 -26.41
N ASP A 1097 -18.92 27.69 -26.88
CA ASP A 1097 -18.56 27.43 -28.28
C ASP A 1097 -18.92 25.99 -28.69
N ARG A 1098 -20.02 25.86 -29.43
CA ARG A 1098 -20.52 24.56 -29.90
C ARG A 1098 -19.60 23.86 -30.91
N GLU A 1099 -18.81 24.59 -31.68
CA GLU A 1099 -17.90 23.97 -32.65
C GLU A 1099 -16.65 23.43 -31.94
N GLU A 1100 -16.13 24.17 -30.96
CA GLU A 1100 -15.07 23.69 -30.07
C GLU A 1100 -15.52 22.49 -29.21
N GLY A 1101 -16.74 22.55 -28.65
CA GLY A 1101 -17.33 21.42 -27.93
C GLY A 1101 -17.48 20.16 -28.82
N LYS A 1102 -17.83 20.30 -30.10
CA LYS A 1102 -17.85 19.15 -31.03
C LYS A 1102 -16.45 18.59 -31.31
N GLN A 1103 -15.42 19.44 -31.36
CA GLN A 1103 -14.03 19.00 -31.52
C GLN A 1103 -13.57 18.21 -30.28
N LEU A 1104 -13.84 18.71 -29.08
CA LEU A 1104 -13.52 18.03 -27.82
C LEU A 1104 -14.27 16.71 -27.67
N LEU A 1105 -15.55 16.64 -28.06
CA LEU A 1105 -16.29 15.37 -28.11
C LEU A 1105 -15.68 14.38 -29.12
N GLY A 1106 -15.20 14.88 -30.25
CA GLY A 1106 -14.43 14.10 -31.22
C GLY A 1106 -13.14 13.56 -30.62
N GLU A 1107 -12.47 14.36 -29.80
CA GLU A 1107 -11.21 14.04 -29.14
C GLU A 1107 -11.38 13.02 -28.01
N ILE A 1108 -12.40 13.15 -27.16
CA ILE A 1108 -12.78 12.11 -26.19
C ILE A 1108 -13.02 10.79 -26.93
N ARG A 1109 -13.80 10.80 -28.02
CA ARG A 1109 -14.09 9.59 -28.79
C ARG A 1109 -12.82 8.98 -29.39
N ARG A 1110 -11.83 9.79 -29.76
CA ARG A 1110 -10.53 9.36 -30.27
C ARG A 1110 -9.69 8.73 -29.16
N LEU A 1111 -9.57 9.40 -28.00
CA LEU A 1111 -8.81 8.93 -26.84
C LEU A 1111 -9.41 7.64 -26.25
N SER A 1112 -10.72 7.55 -26.05
CA SER A 1112 -11.36 6.33 -25.52
C SER A 1112 -11.22 5.14 -26.46
N ARG A 1113 -11.30 5.34 -27.78
CA ARG A 1113 -11.04 4.27 -28.75
C ARG A 1113 -9.56 3.89 -28.78
N GLY A 1114 -8.67 4.87 -28.64
CA GLY A 1114 -7.23 4.65 -28.50
C GLY A 1114 -6.91 3.77 -27.29
N ALA A 1115 -7.42 4.13 -26.11
CA ALA A 1115 -7.25 3.37 -24.87
C ALA A 1115 -7.80 1.93 -24.96
N LEU A 1116 -8.97 1.74 -25.60
CA LEU A 1116 -9.53 0.40 -25.84
C LEU A 1116 -8.71 -0.42 -26.84
N ALA A 1117 -8.18 0.19 -27.89
CA ALA A 1117 -7.29 -0.48 -28.85
C ALA A 1117 -5.94 -0.84 -28.21
N GLU A 1118 -5.43 0.01 -27.32
CA GLU A 1118 -4.20 -0.20 -26.56
C GLU A 1118 -4.37 -1.34 -25.54
N MET A 1119 -5.48 -1.37 -24.79
CA MET A 1119 -5.85 -2.50 -23.92
C MET A 1119 -6.01 -3.83 -24.67
N ARG A 1120 -6.53 -3.81 -25.90
CA ARG A 1120 -6.62 -5.03 -26.74
C ARG A 1120 -5.25 -5.49 -27.22
N THR A 1121 -4.38 -4.57 -27.62
CA THR A 1121 -2.99 -4.85 -27.98
C THR A 1121 -2.24 -5.44 -26.78
N LEU A 1122 -2.47 -4.91 -25.58
CA LEU A 1122 -1.98 -5.40 -24.29
C LEU A 1122 -2.34 -6.86 -24.00
N LEU A 1123 -3.62 -7.23 -24.18
CA LEU A 1123 -4.09 -8.60 -24.01
C LEU A 1123 -3.45 -9.57 -25.03
N LEU A 1124 -3.16 -9.09 -26.24
CA LEU A 1124 -2.46 -9.86 -27.28
C LEU A 1124 -0.97 -10.07 -26.94
N GLU A 1125 -0.32 -9.13 -26.24
CA GLU A 1125 1.08 -9.27 -25.83
C GLU A 1125 1.28 -10.19 -24.63
N LEU A 1126 0.34 -10.20 -23.69
CA LEU A 1126 0.33 -11.11 -22.55
C LEU A 1126 -0.03 -12.55 -22.95
N ARG A 1127 -0.67 -12.76 -24.11
CA ARG A 1127 -1.12 -14.08 -24.59
C ARG A 1127 -0.73 -14.32 -26.06
N PRO A 1128 0.52 -14.77 -26.34
CA PRO A 1128 1.04 -14.92 -27.71
C PRO A 1128 0.21 -15.83 -28.63
N THR A 1129 -0.55 -16.78 -28.08
CA THR A 1129 -1.45 -17.65 -28.85
C THR A 1129 -2.60 -16.88 -29.51
N ALA A 1130 -3.03 -15.75 -28.92
CA ALA A 1130 -4.12 -14.93 -29.44
C ALA A 1130 -3.75 -14.20 -30.76
N LEU A 1131 -2.45 -14.01 -31.03
CA LEU A 1131 -1.94 -13.45 -32.29
C LEU A 1131 -2.13 -14.39 -33.49
N VAL A 1132 -2.32 -15.69 -33.25
CA VAL A 1132 -2.56 -16.68 -34.31
C VAL A 1132 -4.07 -16.94 -34.50
N GLU A 1133 -4.87 -16.73 -33.45
CA GLU A 1133 -6.33 -16.91 -33.45
C GLU A 1133 -7.09 -15.79 -34.19
N THR A 1134 -6.50 -14.59 -34.27
CA THR A 1134 -7.08 -13.42 -34.95
C THR A 1134 -6.45 -13.24 -36.32
N SER A 1135 -7.21 -12.82 -37.35
CA SER A 1135 -6.64 -12.63 -38.69
C SER A 1135 -5.61 -11.49 -38.72
N LEU A 1136 -4.48 -11.68 -39.44
CA LEU A 1136 -3.46 -10.64 -39.64
C LEU A 1136 -4.04 -9.29 -40.13
N PRO A 1137 -5.00 -9.27 -41.08
CA PRO A 1137 -5.76 -8.05 -41.42
C PRO A 1137 -6.33 -7.29 -40.23
N ASP A 1138 -7.00 -7.99 -39.32
CA ASP A 1138 -7.67 -7.37 -38.19
C ASP A 1138 -6.66 -6.92 -37.14
N LEU A 1139 -5.58 -7.67 -36.95
CA LEU A 1139 -4.47 -7.29 -36.09
C LEU A 1139 -3.76 -6.02 -36.57
N LEU A 1140 -3.51 -5.88 -37.88
CA LEU A 1140 -2.89 -4.68 -38.44
C LEU A 1140 -3.81 -3.45 -38.35
N ARG A 1141 -5.14 -3.63 -38.49
CA ARG A 1141 -6.11 -2.54 -38.25
C ARG A 1141 -6.12 -2.09 -36.79
N GLN A 1142 -6.16 -3.05 -35.86
CA GLN A 1142 -6.13 -2.74 -34.42
C GLN A 1142 -4.84 -2.02 -34.04
N LEU A 1143 -3.70 -2.46 -34.58
CA LEU A 1143 -2.41 -1.82 -34.37
C LEU A 1143 -2.39 -0.38 -34.93
N ALA A 1144 -2.92 -0.15 -36.13
CA ALA A 1144 -3.03 1.17 -36.73
C ALA A 1144 -3.94 2.11 -35.93
N GLU A 1145 -5.07 1.61 -35.42
CA GLU A 1145 -5.98 2.35 -34.54
C GLU A 1145 -5.30 2.74 -33.23
N ALA A 1146 -4.56 1.82 -32.60
CA ALA A 1146 -3.81 2.09 -31.38
C ALA A 1146 -2.75 3.17 -31.58
N VAL A 1147 -1.95 3.08 -32.65
CA VAL A 1147 -0.92 4.08 -32.96
C VAL A 1147 -1.54 5.45 -33.26
N THR A 1148 -2.64 5.49 -34.04
CA THR A 1148 -3.36 6.73 -34.34
C THR A 1148 -3.97 7.36 -33.08
N GLY A 1149 -4.49 6.55 -32.16
CA GLY A 1149 -4.99 7.01 -30.87
C GLY A 1149 -3.90 7.65 -30.02
N ARG A 1150 -2.73 7.01 -29.93
CA ARG A 1150 -1.62 7.45 -29.08
C ARG A 1150 -0.87 8.67 -29.60
N THR A 1151 -0.61 8.76 -30.91
CA THR A 1151 0.27 9.81 -31.47
C THR A 1151 -0.46 10.89 -32.25
N GLY A 1152 -1.73 10.66 -32.59
CA GLY A 1152 -2.48 11.53 -33.51
C GLY A 1152 -2.07 11.42 -34.98
N ILE A 1153 -1.07 10.59 -35.32
CA ILE A 1153 -0.64 10.35 -36.71
C ILE A 1153 -1.65 9.42 -37.38
N PRO A 1154 -2.34 9.83 -38.46
CA PRO A 1154 -3.28 8.96 -39.16
C PRO A 1154 -2.54 7.80 -39.85
N VAL A 1155 -2.90 6.56 -39.50
CA VAL A 1155 -2.36 5.35 -40.14
C VAL A 1155 -3.45 4.69 -41.00
N THR A 1156 -3.23 4.59 -42.31
CA THR A 1156 -4.16 3.92 -43.24
C THR A 1156 -3.73 2.49 -43.52
N VAL A 1157 -4.66 1.53 -43.49
CA VAL A 1157 -4.38 0.11 -43.79
C VAL A 1157 -5.04 -0.29 -45.11
N THR A 1158 -4.25 -0.71 -46.10
CA THR A 1158 -4.72 -1.13 -47.44
C THR A 1158 -4.44 -2.61 -47.69
N MET A 1159 -5.41 -3.35 -48.25
CA MET A 1159 -5.30 -4.81 -48.38
C MET A 1159 -5.86 -5.33 -49.72
N THR A 1160 -5.13 -6.23 -50.38
CA THR A 1160 -5.59 -6.94 -51.59
C THR A 1160 -5.67 -8.45 -51.32
N SER A 1161 -6.89 -8.95 -51.04
CA SER A 1161 -7.25 -10.37 -50.83
C SER A 1161 -6.69 -11.05 -49.56
N GLN A 1162 -7.27 -12.21 -49.20
CA GLN A 1162 -6.95 -12.97 -47.97
C GLN A 1162 -5.97 -14.11 -48.28
N CYS A 1163 -4.88 -14.22 -47.52
CA CYS A 1163 -3.91 -15.33 -47.58
C CYS A 1163 -4.04 -16.22 -46.35
N GLU A 1164 -3.87 -17.53 -46.52
CA GLU A 1164 -3.54 -18.44 -45.41
C GLU A 1164 -2.01 -18.44 -45.23
N LEU A 1165 -1.55 -18.05 -44.04
CA LEU A 1165 -0.13 -17.97 -43.71
C LEU A 1165 0.20 -18.97 -42.59
N PRO A 1166 1.40 -19.58 -42.61
CA PRO A 1166 1.93 -20.30 -41.46
C PRO A 1166 1.98 -19.39 -40.21
N ALA A 1167 1.76 -19.97 -39.03
CA ALA A 1167 1.59 -19.21 -37.78
C ALA A 1167 2.81 -18.37 -37.40
N ASP A 1168 4.01 -18.87 -37.70
CA ASP A 1168 5.29 -18.17 -37.52
C ASP A 1168 5.43 -16.97 -38.46
N VAL A 1169 5.07 -17.11 -39.74
CA VAL A 1169 5.06 -16.02 -40.72
C VAL A 1169 4.03 -14.95 -40.33
N HIS A 1170 2.84 -15.38 -39.88
CA HIS A 1170 1.79 -14.49 -39.39
C HIS A 1170 2.28 -13.62 -38.24
N VAL A 1171 2.84 -14.23 -37.20
CA VAL A 1171 3.35 -13.49 -36.03
C VAL A 1171 4.52 -12.59 -36.42
N ALA A 1172 5.44 -13.06 -37.27
CA ALA A 1172 6.59 -12.27 -37.71
C ALA A 1172 6.16 -10.99 -38.46
N LEU A 1173 5.23 -11.09 -39.41
CA LEU A 1173 4.74 -9.92 -40.16
C LEU A 1173 4.04 -8.91 -39.26
N TYR A 1174 3.21 -9.35 -38.32
CA TYR A 1174 2.58 -8.46 -37.34
C TYR A 1174 3.63 -7.72 -36.49
N ARG A 1175 4.63 -8.46 -35.97
CA ARG A 1175 5.69 -7.91 -35.12
C ARG A 1175 6.63 -6.96 -35.88
N ILE A 1176 6.83 -7.17 -37.17
CA ILE A 1176 7.58 -6.24 -38.03
C ILE A 1176 6.76 -4.96 -38.26
N ALA A 1177 5.46 -5.06 -38.55
CA ALA A 1177 4.60 -3.88 -38.68
C ALA A 1177 4.55 -3.05 -37.39
N GLN A 1178 4.48 -3.72 -36.24
CA GLN A 1178 4.51 -3.08 -34.91
C GLN A 1178 5.79 -2.27 -34.69
N GLU A 1179 6.95 -2.86 -34.96
CA GLU A 1179 8.23 -2.18 -34.79
C GLU A 1179 8.38 -1.01 -35.76
N ALA A 1180 7.99 -1.19 -37.03
CA ALA A 1180 8.02 -0.14 -38.03
C ALA A 1180 7.13 1.05 -37.64
N LEU A 1181 5.88 0.82 -37.21
CA LEU A 1181 5.00 1.89 -36.77
C LEU A 1181 5.46 2.57 -35.47
N ASN A 1182 6.12 1.84 -34.57
CA ASN A 1182 6.75 2.44 -33.39
C ASN A 1182 7.90 3.37 -33.78
N ASN A 1183 8.70 3.01 -34.79
CA ASN A 1183 9.72 3.90 -35.33
C ASN A 1183 9.11 5.15 -35.96
N VAL A 1184 7.99 5.02 -36.68
CA VAL A 1184 7.24 6.17 -37.19
C VAL A 1184 6.84 7.11 -36.05
N ALA A 1185 6.25 6.56 -35.00
CA ALA A 1185 5.79 7.30 -33.83
C ALA A 1185 6.92 8.03 -33.10
N LYS A 1186 8.07 7.38 -32.90
CA LYS A 1186 9.16 7.91 -32.06
C LYS A 1186 10.19 8.73 -32.83
N HIS A 1187 10.41 8.43 -34.11
CA HIS A 1187 11.62 8.87 -34.80
C HIS A 1187 11.38 9.53 -36.16
N ALA A 1188 10.23 9.31 -36.81
CA ALA A 1188 10.01 9.81 -38.17
C ALA A 1188 9.53 11.27 -38.20
N SER A 1189 8.88 11.78 -37.15
CA SER A 1189 8.16 13.06 -37.20
C SER A 1189 7.19 13.13 -38.39
N ALA A 1190 6.58 12.00 -38.73
CA ALA A 1190 5.68 11.86 -39.86
C ALA A 1190 4.32 12.51 -39.58
N SER A 1191 3.68 13.02 -40.64
CA SER A 1191 2.31 13.54 -40.56
C SER A 1191 1.26 12.52 -40.99
N ARG A 1192 1.66 11.40 -41.61
CA ARG A 1192 0.83 10.24 -41.96
C ARG A 1192 1.67 8.99 -42.17
N ALA A 1193 1.06 7.81 -42.02
CA ALA A 1193 1.67 6.53 -42.36
C ALA A 1193 0.68 5.59 -43.05
N GLU A 1194 1.19 4.61 -43.79
CA GLU A 1194 0.40 3.59 -44.48
C GLU A 1194 0.97 2.20 -44.19
N VAL A 1195 0.07 1.23 -43.96
CA VAL A 1195 0.39 -0.20 -43.89
C VAL A 1195 -0.36 -0.91 -45.01
N ALA A 1196 0.37 -1.44 -45.97
CA ALA A 1196 -0.20 -2.20 -47.08
C ALA A 1196 0.13 -3.70 -46.93
N LEU A 1197 -0.87 -4.55 -47.09
CA LEU A 1197 -0.69 -6.01 -47.16
C LEU A 1197 -1.21 -6.54 -48.49
N HIS A 1198 -0.31 -7.06 -49.32
CA HIS A 1198 -0.62 -7.54 -50.65
C HIS A 1198 -0.43 -9.07 -50.75
N CYS A 1199 -1.53 -9.78 -50.97
CA CYS A 1199 -1.53 -11.20 -51.28
C CYS A 1199 -1.45 -11.43 -52.80
N ILE A 1200 -0.39 -12.09 -53.26
CA ILE A 1200 -0.18 -12.37 -54.69
C ILE A 1200 -0.67 -13.79 -55.00
N SER A 1201 -1.88 -13.88 -55.53
CA SER A 1201 -2.63 -15.13 -55.76
C SER A 1201 -2.04 -16.10 -56.78
N ALA A 1202 -1.03 -15.69 -57.56
CA ALA A 1202 -0.40 -16.54 -58.58
C ALA A 1202 0.84 -17.31 -58.08
N GLY A 1203 1.29 -17.12 -56.83
CA GLY A 1203 2.55 -17.72 -56.34
C GLY A 1203 2.67 -17.94 -54.83
N GLY A 1204 1.58 -17.82 -54.06
CA GLY A 1204 1.61 -18.07 -52.62
C GLY A 1204 2.53 -17.12 -51.83
N SER A 1205 2.68 -15.87 -52.28
CA SER A 1205 3.54 -14.87 -51.63
C SER A 1205 2.74 -13.73 -51.02
N VAL A 1206 3.22 -13.22 -49.88
CA VAL A 1206 2.66 -12.06 -49.18
C VAL A 1206 3.70 -10.95 -49.08
N GLU A 1207 3.28 -9.73 -49.37
CA GLU A 1207 4.08 -8.52 -49.19
C GLU A 1207 3.43 -7.64 -48.12
N LEU A 1208 4.20 -7.31 -47.08
CA LEU A 1208 3.87 -6.29 -46.09
C LEU A 1208 4.73 -5.06 -46.37
N ARG A 1209 4.10 -3.90 -46.51
CA ARG A 1209 4.77 -2.61 -46.68
C ARG A 1209 4.30 -1.62 -45.62
N VAL A 1210 5.24 -1.00 -44.90
CA VAL A 1210 4.96 0.11 -43.98
C VAL A 1210 5.69 1.35 -44.50
N HIS A 1211 4.95 2.41 -44.79
CA HIS A 1211 5.46 3.65 -45.38
C HIS A 1211 5.09 4.86 -44.50
N ASP A 1212 6.01 5.79 -44.31
CA ASP A 1212 5.75 7.09 -43.69
C ASP A 1212 6.30 8.25 -44.52
N ASN A 1213 5.78 9.45 -44.28
CA ASN A 1213 6.20 10.68 -44.96
C ASN A 1213 7.11 11.58 -44.10
N GLY A 1214 7.77 11.01 -43.10
CA GLY A 1214 8.60 11.72 -42.14
C GLY A 1214 9.96 12.14 -42.68
N ARG A 1215 10.88 12.45 -41.77
CA ARG A 1215 12.20 13.01 -42.11
C ARG A 1215 13.15 12.04 -42.79
N GLY A 1216 12.87 10.73 -42.78
CA GLY A 1216 13.76 9.68 -43.30
C GLY A 1216 15.16 9.68 -42.65
N PHE A 1217 16.02 8.75 -43.09
CA PHE A 1217 17.41 8.63 -42.64
C PHE A 1217 18.28 7.97 -43.72
N ASP A 1218 19.61 8.11 -43.61
CA ASP A 1218 20.55 7.35 -44.45
C ASP A 1218 20.75 5.95 -43.84
N PRO A 1219 20.36 4.86 -44.52
CA PRO A 1219 20.53 3.50 -44.00
C PRO A 1219 22.00 3.10 -43.77
N GLY A 1220 22.95 3.76 -44.43
CA GLY A 1220 24.39 3.48 -44.28
C GLY A 1220 25.02 4.07 -43.02
N ASP A 1221 24.44 5.13 -42.45
CA ASP A 1221 24.97 5.86 -41.28
C ASP A 1221 24.32 5.40 -39.95
N VAL A 1222 23.33 4.51 -40.00
CA VAL A 1222 22.67 3.96 -38.81
C VAL A 1222 23.26 2.61 -38.45
N LEU A 1223 23.85 2.50 -37.25
CA LEU A 1223 24.32 1.22 -36.70
C LEU A 1223 23.16 0.18 -36.71
N PRO A 1224 23.41 -1.09 -37.07
CA PRO A 1224 22.35 -2.10 -37.23
C PRO A 1224 21.40 -2.23 -36.02
N HIS A 1225 21.92 -2.06 -34.81
CA HIS A 1225 21.17 -2.18 -33.55
C HIS A 1225 20.28 -0.96 -33.23
N ARG A 1226 20.42 0.18 -33.93
CA ARG A 1226 19.60 1.38 -33.71
C ARG A 1226 18.29 1.28 -34.50
N LEU A 1227 17.25 1.94 -33.98
CA LEU A 1227 15.90 1.98 -34.58
C LEU A 1227 15.26 0.59 -34.75
N GLY A 1228 15.70 -0.43 -34.00
CA GLY A 1228 15.13 -1.79 -34.08
C GLY A 1228 15.30 -2.48 -35.44
N LEU A 1229 16.16 -1.97 -36.33
CA LEU A 1229 16.31 -2.49 -37.70
C LEU A 1229 16.89 -3.90 -37.74
N GLU A 1230 17.83 -4.20 -36.85
CA GLU A 1230 18.35 -5.56 -36.66
C GLU A 1230 17.25 -6.53 -36.21
N ILE A 1231 16.38 -6.13 -35.29
CA ILE A 1231 15.26 -6.97 -34.83
C ILE A 1231 14.27 -7.24 -35.97
N ILE A 1232 13.97 -6.22 -36.78
CA ILE A 1232 13.14 -6.38 -37.99
C ILE A 1232 13.81 -7.35 -38.98
N HIS A 1233 15.14 -7.24 -39.15
CA HIS A 1233 15.91 -8.10 -40.04
C HIS A 1233 15.97 -9.56 -39.56
N GLU A 1234 16.26 -9.79 -38.28
CA GLU A 1234 16.26 -11.11 -37.65
C GLU A 1234 14.89 -11.78 -37.75
N ARG A 1235 13.81 -11.04 -37.49
CA ARG A 1235 12.43 -11.55 -37.61
C ARG A 1235 12.08 -11.92 -39.05
N ALA A 1236 12.49 -11.12 -40.04
CA ALA A 1236 12.28 -11.45 -41.45
C ALA A 1236 13.09 -12.69 -41.87
N GLN A 1237 14.35 -12.78 -41.47
CA GLN A 1237 15.20 -13.95 -41.74
C GLN A 1237 14.69 -15.23 -41.11
N ALA A 1238 14.17 -15.16 -39.87
CA ALA A 1238 13.67 -16.33 -39.14
C ALA A 1238 12.53 -17.07 -39.87
N VAL A 1239 11.74 -16.34 -40.66
CA VAL A 1239 10.64 -16.91 -41.47
C VAL A 1239 10.98 -17.04 -42.95
N GLY A 1240 12.25 -16.81 -43.35
CA GLY A 1240 12.69 -16.86 -44.74
C GLY A 1240 12.14 -15.75 -45.63
N ALA A 1241 11.69 -14.63 -45.06
CA ALA A 1241 11.21 -13.47 -45.80
C ALA A 1241 12.37 -12.54 -46.20
N THR A 1242 12.21 -11.86 -47.34
CA THR A 1242 13.14 -10.82 -47.80
C THR A 1242 12.71 -9.46 -47.26
N LEU A 1243 13.61 -8.76 -46.59
CA LEU A 1243 13.40 -7.41 -46.07
C LEU A 1243 14.14 -6.39 -46.94
N LYS A 1244 13.46 -5.30 -47.29
CA LYS A 1244 14.03 -4.12 -47.94
C LYS A 1244 13.60 -2.87 -47.17
N VAL A 1245 14.57 -2.10 -46.70
CA VAL A 1245 14.33 -0.80 -46.05
C VAL A 1245 14.89 0.28 -46.96
N GLU A 1246 14.03 1.16 -47.45
CA GLU A 1246 14.42 2.34 -48.25
C GLU A 1246 14.08 3.59 -47.43
N SER A 1247 15.06 4.45 -47.20
CA SER A 1247 14.81 5.73 -46.57
C SER A 1247 15.66 6.80 -47.21
N GLU A 1248 15.07 7.97 -47.39
CA GLU A 1248 15.73 9.14 -47.95
C GLU A 1248 15.46 10.33 -47.03
N ILE A 1249 16.52 11.08 -46.70
CA ILE A 1249 16.40 12.28 -45.86
C ILE A 1249 15.44 13.27 -46.54
N GLY A 1250 14.32 13.55 -45.88
CA GLY A 1250 13.24 14.43 -46.32
C GLY A 1250 12.08 13.75 -47.05
N ASN A 1251 12.17 12.45 -47.37
CA ASN A 1251 11.18 11.70 -48.16
C ASN A 1251 10.59 10.47 -47.43
N GLY A 1252 10.82 10.34 -46.12
CA GLY A 1252 10.26 9.27 -45.29
C GLY A 1252 11.00 7.93 -45.35
N THR A 1253 10.34 6.89 -44.85
CA THR A 1253 10.88 5.52 -44.81
C THR A 1253 9.85 4.52 -45.35
N ASP A 1254 10.34 3.55 -46.12
CA ASP A 1254 9.63 2.40 -46.66
C ASP A 1254 10.25 1.11 -46.13
N VAL A 1255 9.48 0.34 -45.37
CA VAL A 1255 9.84 -1.00 -44.89
C VAL A 1255 9.00 -2.02 -45.64
N VAL A 1256 9.63 -2.79 -46.53
CA VAL A 1256 8.97 -3.79 -47.38
C VAL A 1256 9.48 -5.18 -47.01
N VAL A 1257 8.55 -6.09 -46.69
CA VAL A 1257 8.84 -7.49 -46.38
C VAL A 1257 8.06 -8.38 -47.33
N VAL A 1258 8.77 -9.22 -48.09
CA VAL A 1258 8.17 -10.19 -49.02
C VAL A 1258 8.51 -11.60 -48.58
N TRP A 1259 7.46 -12.38 -48.29
CA TRP A 1259 7.55 -13.80 -48.00
C TRP A 1259 6.97 -14.61 -49.15
N HIS A 1260 7.65 -15.71 -49.52
CA HIS A 1260 7.21 -16.64 -50.55
C HIS A 1260 6.93 -18.00 -49.93
N SER A 1261 5.76 -18.57 -50.21
CA SER A 1261 5.49 -19.97 -49.87
C SER A 1261 6.45 -20.87 -50.64
N SER A 1262 7.30 -21.58 -49.92
CA SER A 1262 8.06 -22.71 -50.44
C SER A 1262 7.07 -23.83 -50.77
N VAL A 1263 6.79 -24.04 -52.07
CA VAL A 1263 6.02 -25.18 -52.57
C VAL A 1263 6.70 -26.50 -52.18
#